data_AF-A0A1G4KJ06-F1
#
_entry.id   AF-A0A1G4KJ06-F1
#
_cell.length_a   1.000
_cell.length_b   1.000
_cell.length_c   1.000
_cell.angle_alpha   90.00
_cell.angle_beta   90.00
_cell.angle_gamma   90.00
#
_symmetry.space_group_name_H-M   'P 1'
#
loop_
_entity.id
_entity.type
_entity.pdbx_description
1 polymer ?
#
loop_
_entity_poly.entity_id
_entity_poly.type
_entity_poly.pdbx_seq_one_letter_code
_entity_poly.pdbx_strand_id
1 'polypeptide(L)'
;MDPELQIKALVDTLAPRTAHQYKLYHTKYLQWCRDNRLVRSPVADHPYKDVIVTATLVHWFILSKFVCAKDSQLTVSVLRKMISAFKFLHRVCKAYEPEYPYDLDYEYLEGVARLHVSACAEKSPISPLDIVSSNMWSPHGKRFSEKYFKGGIEKLRFLADFHIQQYWHLNFADRSRLTLGDLLAPQESQILLVDRVSEDSPSTIQRLALLRQNTPWKCPLTTLAAYFFLRFYGVSKYYRGDGFPDLLESDNWRFLPIIRGKFIDKYPREETMANYYADVFRTCHLSYKRREYFYNKTADNCQYPRVRRSEFEDLQDLGNGKQNTFFPENIGIDFLRHMNGVPVYEPAGPVDDHSISAIPQSLLVQVFPEVESYKRAAGKLSDDSKRFLKVLELLRDCLVAALPLINHFYPEHDLLRDSVFQSTEFQSFCRQKIEELRAKDELQQYEPESFDLNNTVQASNPVEIQTIASKPSAELTQQEAESESLHTFLRDQTFRMVQYQTATNFHLLLQSLSRVFEKLETKKSTREYILYQLGSLEQSLQERITQSSPDDVKQEADSSADTLAPSKPPDASQQPALYDSDAEDDEDYKEDGFEGDPNNDDGNTNLQSELQTLVSQVMDVKFKDAIEKQTYEIESRVQQLVAAQVKEEVRKQLAHLMNRDSPSLTPQPTATTILAPKRARDDEEEQLEQSREAQFALSSSLDSIEDVVLEWFTPNPEMGNECVHTMNRKFGKTWRTASTETSDLYRQRKLIVEFYICLVNQRKMDRYKAVAVCENLRGSETLEAFGNKLRQWKKLHNNNFDGLG
;
A
#
# COMPACT_ATOMS: atom_id res chain seq x y z
N MET A 1 20.39 -26.62 -31.16
CA MET A 1 20.09 -27.89 -30.48
C MET A 1 18.72 -28.36 -30.96
N ASP A 2 18.23 -29.51 -30.51
CA ASP A 2 16.82 -29.89 -30.71
C ASP A 2 15.91 -29.04 -29.80
N PRO A 3 14.98 -28.24 -30.35
CA PRO A 3 14.08 -27.42 -29.55
C PRO A 3 13.09 -28.27 -28.73
N GLU A 4 12.72 -29.47 -29.17
CA GLU A 4 11.79 -30.33 -28.40
C GLU A 4 12.46 -30.83 -27.11
N LEU A 5 13.75 -31.17 -27.16
CA LEU A 5 14.53 -31.53 -25.97
C LEU A 5 14.70 -30.35 -25.00
N GLN A 6 14.90 -29.13 -25.52
CA GLN A 6 15.00 -27.93 -24.67
C GLN A 6 13.66 -27.56 -24.02
N ILE A 7 12.56 -27.61 -24.77
CA ILE A 7 11.21 -27.36 -24.25
C ILE A 7 10.83 -28.43 -23.23
N LYS A 8 11.17 -29.70 -23.46
CA LYS A 8 10.99 -30.77 -22.49
C LYS A 8 11.78 -30.50 -21.20
N ALA A 9 13.07 -30.21 -21.30
CA ALA A 9 13.90 -29.88 -20.13
C ALA A 9 13.34 -28.68 -19.33
N LEU A 10 12.79 -27.67 -20.01
CA LEU A 10 12.09 -26.56 -19.35
C LEU A 10 10.81 -27.03 -18.63
N VAL A 11 9.99 -27.87 -19.25
CA VAL A 11 8.77 -28.42 -18.61
C VAL A 11 9.12 -29.30 -17.40
N ASP A 12 10.18 -30.09 -17.49
CA ASP A 12 10.66 -30.96 -16.41
C ASP A 12 11.19 -30.17 -15.18
N THR A 13 11.39 -28.84 -15.28
CA THR A 13 11.65 -27.95 -14.13
C THR A 13 10.40 -27.56 -13.32
N LEU A 14 9.20 -27.90 -13.80
CA LEU A 14 7.93 -27.56 -13.15
C LEU A 14 7.24 -28.80 -12.59
N ALA A 15 6.75 -28.71 -11.34
CA ALA A 15 5.83 -29.70 -10.80
C ALA A 15 4.62 -29.91 -11.76
N PRO A 16 4.18 -31.16 -12.04
CA PRO A 16 3.20 -31.44 -13.11
C PRO A 16 1.89 -30.65 -13.03
N ARG A 17 1.42 -30.35 -11.80
CA ARG A 17 0.24 -29.50 -11.56
C ARG A 17 0.47 -28.06 -12.05
N THR A 18 1.64 -27.50 -11.79
CA THR A 18 2.06 -26.16 -12.22
C THR A 18 2.25 -26.12 -13.74
N ALA A 19 2.90 -27.13 -14.33
CA ALA A 19 3.04 -27.26 -15.78
C ALA A 19 1.67 -27.29 -16.49
N HIS A 20 0.69 -28.03 -15.96
CA HIS A 20 -0.67 -28.06 -16.49
C HIS A 20 -1.40 -26.70 -16.35
N GLN A 21 -1.27 -26.04 -15.20
CA GLN A 21 -1.83 -24.69 -14.99
C GLN A 21 -1.21 -23.66 -15.94
N TYR A 22 0.11 -23.69 -16.13
CA TYR A 22 0.80 -22.80 -17.07
C TYR A 22 0.32 -23.05 -18.49
N LYS A 23 0.27 -24.31 -18.93
CA LYS A 23 -0.26 -24.70 -20.26
C LYS A 23 -1.70 -24.21 -20.47
N LEU A 24 -2.55 -24.23 -19.44
CA LEU A 24 -3.91 -23.69 -19.51
C LEU A 24 -3.92 -22.16 -19.74
N TYR A 25 -3.12 -21.40 -18.99
CA TYR A 25 -2.99 -19.95 -19.18
C TYR A 25 -2.38 -19.60 -20.55
N HIS A 26 -1.36 -20.33 -21.00
CA HIS A 26 -0.81 -20.20 -22.36
C HIS A 26 -1.88 -20.45 -23.40
N THR A 27 -2.63 -21.55 -23.30
CA THR A 27 -3.64 -21.93 -24.29
C THR A 27 -4.72 -20.84 -24.40
N LYS A 28 -5.20 -20.28 -23.29
CA LYS A 28 -6.16 -19.15 -23.31
C LYS A 28 -5.58 -17.88 -23.95
N TYR A 29 -4.30 -17.58 -23.72
CA TYR A 29 -3.61 -16.44 -24.34
C TYR A 29 -3.41 -16.63 -25.85
N LEU A 30 -2.92 -17.80 -26.27
CA LEU A 30 -2.70 -18.15 -27.67
C LEU A 30 -4.01 -18.18 -28.47
N GLN A 31 -5.09 -18.71 -27.88
CA GLN A 31 -6.44 -18.65 -28.42
C GLN A 31 -6.86 -17.18 -28.63
N TRP A 32 -6.81 -16.35 -27.59
CA TRP A 32 -7.18 -14.93 -27.67
C TRP A 32 -6.36 -14.14 -28.70
N CYS A 33 -5.05 -14.38 -28.80
CA CYS A 33 -4.20 -13.75 -29.80
C CYS A 33 -4.67 -14.11 -31.22
N ARG A 34 -4.93 -15.40 -31.50
CA ARG A 34 -5.40 -15.87 -32.80
C ARG A 34 -6.80 -15.35 -33.14
N ASP A 35 -7.73 -15.41 -32.19
CA ASP A 35 -9.10 -14.90 -32.33
C ASP A 35 -9.12 -13.40 -32.69
N ASN A 36 -8.21 -12.61 -32.10
CA ASN A 36 -8.11 -11.16 -32.32
C ASN A 36 -7.17 -10.75 -33.47
N ARG A 37 -6.46 -11.71 -34.08
CA ARG A 37 -5.39 -11.54 -35.09
C ARG A 37 -4.11 -10.84 -34.59
N LEU A 38 -3.84 -10.95 -33.29
CA LEU A 38 -2.66 -10.40 -32.60
C LEU A 38 -1.48 -11.39 -32.67
N VAL A 39 -1.15 -11.83 -33.89
CA VAL A 39 -0.12 -12.86 -34.18
C VAL A 39 0.72 -12.45 -35.38
N ARG A 40 1.98 -12.91 -35.44
CA ARG A 40 2.94 -12.57 -36.51
C ARG A 40 2.50 -13.03 -37.89
N SER A 41 1.79 -14.17 -37.95
CA SER A 41 1.34 -14.82 -39.18
C SER A 41 -0.02 -15.46 -38.94
N PRO A 42 -0.98 -15.35 -39.87
CA PRO A 42 -2.27 -16.03 -39.76
C PRO A 42 -2.20 -17.54 -40.01
N VAL A 43 -1.05 -18.05 -40.48
CA VAL A 43 -0.79 -19.49 -40.68
C VAL A 43 0.49 -19.86 -39.94
N ALA A 44 0.41 -20.91 -39.11
CA ALA A 44 1.49 -21.33 -38.22
C ALA A 44 1.68 -22.85 -38.27
N ASP A 45 2.87 -23.31 -38.65
CA ASP A 45 3.19 -24.74 -38.69
C ASP A 45 3.41 -25.35 -37.29
N HIS A 46 3.59 -24.49 -36.28
CA HIS A 46 3.85 -24.87 -34.89
C HIS A 46 3.28 -23.83 -33.92
N PRO A 47 2.66 -24.21 -32.78
CA PRO A 47 1.87 -23.30 -31.93
C PRO A 47 2.63 -22.18 -31.21
N TYR A 48 3.95 -22.09 -31.35
CA TYR A 48 4.80 -21.02 -30.81
C TYR A 48 5.42 -20.10 -31.88
N LYS A 49 5.29 -20.42 -33.18
CA LYS A 49 5.97 -19.74 -34.29
C LYS A 49 5.32 -18.40 -34.68
N ASP A 50 4.02 -18.28 -34.46
CA ASP A 50 3.18 -17.11 -34.75
C ASP A 50 3.05 -16.15 -33.56
N VAL A 51 3.64 -16.48 -32.41
CA VAL A 51 3.29 -15.87 -31.12
C VAL A 51 4.15 -14.64 -30.82
N ILE A 52 3.48 -13.58 -30.38
CA ILE A 52 4.08 -12.36 -29.82
C ILE A 52 3.88 -12.44 -28.29
N VAL A 53 4.93 -12.20 -27.51
CA VAL A 53 4.91 -12.22 -26.04
C VAL A 53 5.67 -11.00 -25.52
N THR A 54 4.99 -9.85 -25.48
CA THR A 54 5.45 -8.60 -24.87
C THR A 54 4.69 -8.31 -23.58
N ALA A 55 5.19 -7.40 -22.73
CA ALA A 55 4.55 -7.10 -21.46
C ALA A 55 3.22 -6.38 -21.65
N THR A 56 3.16 -5.43 -22.60
CA THR A 56 1.93 -4.73 -22.98
C THR A 56 0.86 -5.67 -23.55
N LEU A 57 1.23 -6.63 -24.40
CA LEU A 57 0.27 -7.56 -25.01
C LEU A 57 -0.23 -8.62 -24.01
N VAL A 58 0.64 -9.10 -23.12
CA VAL A 58 0.25 -9.93 -21.97
C VAL A 58 -0.70 -9.15 -21.04
N HIS A 59 -0.44 -7.86 -20.83
CA HIS A 59 -1.31 -7.02 -20.02
C HIS A 59 -2.67 -6.75 -20.72
N TRP A 60 -2.70 -6.54 -22.03
CA TRP A 60 -3.95 -6.41 -22.79
C TRP A 60 -4.84 -7.65 -22.67
N PHE A 61 -4.26 -8.86 -22.67
CA PHE A 61 -4.99 -10.09 -22.38
C PHE A 61 -5.57 -10.10 -20.95
N ILE A 62 -4.78 -9.72 -19.94
CA ILE A 62 -5.22 -9.62 -18.54
C ILE A 62 -6.38 -8.61 -18.41
N LEU A 63 -6.26 -7.42 -18.99
CA LEU A 63 -7.31 -6.40 -18.98
C LEU A 63 -8.60 -6.90 -19.65
N SER A 64 -8.49 -7.42 -20.88
CA SER A 64 -9.65 -7.79 -21.71
C SER A 64 -10.35 -9.10 -21.32
N LYS A 65 -9.71 -9.97 -20.53
CA LYS A 65 -10.29 -11.26 -20.10
C LYS A 65 -10.49 -11.41 -18.60
N PHE A 66 -9.88 -10.56 -17.76
CA PHE A 66 -9.92 -10.73 -16.31
C PHE A 66 -10.26 -9.45 -15.53
N VAL A 67 -9.65 -8.30 -15.85
CA VAL A 67 -9.89 -7.05 -15.09
C VAL A 67 -11.18 -6.34 -15.52
N CYS A 68 -11.38 -6.18 -16.82
CA CYS A 68 -12.51 -5.44 -17.40
C CYS A 68 -13.63 -6.38 -17.90
N ALA A 69 -13.66 -7.62 -17.41
CA ALA A 69 -14.77 -8.55 -17.62
C ALA A 69 -15.90 -8.23 -16.63
N LYS A 70 -17.17 -8.36 -17.05
CA LYS A 70 -18.33 -8.04 -16.21
C LYS A 70 -18.34 -8.81 -14.88
N ASP A 71 -17.89 -10.06 -14.93
CA ASP A 71 -17.89 -11.00 -13.81
C ASP A 71 -16.45 -11.26 -13.31
N SER A 72 -15.67 -10.18 -13.14
CA SER A 72 -14.26 -10.24 -12.73
C SER A 72 -14.07 -10.90 -11.35
N GLN A 73 -13.58 -12.15 -11.35
CA GLN A 73 -13.09 -12.86 -10.16
C GLN A 73 -11.54 -12.92 -10.10
N LEU A 74 -10.85 -11.91 -10.63
CA LEU A 74 -9.39 -11.88 -10.65
C LEU A 74 -8.81 -11.67 -9.24
N THR A 75 -8.26 -12.73 -8.65
CA THR A 75 -7.47 -12.62 -7.41
C THR A 75 -5.98 -12.37 -7.72
N VAL A 76 -5.30 -11.65 -6.84
CA VAL A 76 -3.85 -11.39 -6.94
C VAL A 76 -3.03 -12.68 -7.04
N SER A 77 -3.45 -13.76 -6.37
CA SER A 77 -2.79 -15.07 -6.47
C SER A 77 -2.88 -15.66 -7.89
N VAL A 78 -4.03 -15.52 -8.55
CA VAL A 78 -4.22 -15.95 -9.94
C VAL A 78 -3.41 -15.06 -10.90
N LEU A 79 -3.42 -13.74 -10.70
CA LEU A 79 -2.62 -12.80 -11.50
C LEU A 79 -1.12 -13.12 -11.43
N ARG A 80 -0.56 -13.34 -10.23
CA ARG A 80 0.85 -13.73 -10.05
C ARG A 80 1.17 -15.08 -10.74
N LYS A 81 0.28 -16.06 -10.68
CA LYS A 81 0.42 -17.35 -11.39
C LYS A 81 0.37 -17.19 -12.91
N MET A 82 -0.51 -16.33 -13.43
CA MET A 82 -0.58 -15.99 -14.85
C MET A 82 0.70 -15.30 -15.34
N ILE A 83 1.20 -14.30 -14.59
CA ILE A 83 2.45 -13.61 -14.91
C ILE A 83 3.62 -14.62 -14.98
N SER A 84 3.76 -15.49 -13.97
CA SER A 84 4.81 -16.54 -13.99
C SER A 84 4.63 -17.53 -15.15
N ALA A 85 3.39 -17.87 -15.52
CA ALA A 85 3.13 -18.66 -16.72
C ALA A 85 3.61 -17.94 -17.99
N PHE A 86 3.38 -16.64 -18.14
CA PHE A 86 3.86 -15.89 -19.32
C PHE A 86 5.38 -15.68 -19.32
N LYS A 87 6.01 -15.51 -18.16
CA LYS A 87 7.48 -15.57 -18.01
C LYS A 87 8.04 -16.93 -18.48
N PHE A 88 7.31 -18.03 -18.24
CA PHE A 88 7.67 -19.35 -18.78
C PHE A 88 7.39 -19.48 -20.29
N LEU A 89 6.27 -18.95 -20.80
CA LEU A 89 5.95 -18.97 -22.24
C LEU A 89 7.03 -18.26 -23.06
N HIS A 90 7.53 -17.12 -22.60
CA HIS A 90 8.63 -16.40 -23.22
C HIS A 90 9.92 -17.24 -23.32
N ARG A 91 10.25 -18.01 -22.27
CA ARG A 91 11.36 -18.96 -22.28
C ARG A 91 11.14 -20.11 -23.27
N VAL A 92 9.93 -20.67 -23.35
CA VAL A 92 9.57 -21.69 -24.35
C VAL A 92 9.70 -21.15 -25.78
N CYS A 93 9.27 -19.90 -26.01
CA CYS A 93 9.44 -19.23 -27.29
C CYS A 93 10.92 -19.01 -27.65
N LYS A 94 11.76 -18.54 -26.72
CA LYS A 94 13.22 -18.39 -26.94
C LYS A 94 13.98 -19.73 -27.05
N ALA A 95 13.43 -20.84 -26.53
CA ALA A 95 13.97 -22.19 -26.76
C ALA A 95 13.55 -22.78 -28.12
N TYR A 96 12.35 -22.43 -28.61
CA TYR A 96 11.88 -22.81 -29.94
C TYR A 96 12.56 -22.02 -31.07
N GLU A 97 12.70 -20.71 -30.87
CA GLU A 97 13.29 -19.74 -31.81
C GLU A 97 14.37 -18.95 -31.07
N PRO A 98 15.66 -19.32 -31.17
CA PRO A 98 16.74 -18.63 -30.44
C PRO A 98 16.88 -17.13 -30.78
N GLU A 99 16.41 -16.72 -31.96
CA GLU A 99 16.41 -15.33 -32.44
C GLU A 99 15.06 -14.60 -32.15
N TYR A 100 14.22 -15.13 -31.26
CA TYR A 100 12.88 -14.60 -30.94
C TYR A 100 12.91 -13.08 -30.63
N PRO A 101 12.37 -12.22 -31.53
CA PRO A 101 12.65 -10.78 -31.52
C PRO A 101 11.93 -9.96 -30.45
N TYR A 102 10.98 -10.56 -29.71
CA TYR A 102 10.21 -9.85 -28.68
C TYR A 102 10.79 -10.12 -27.29
N ASP A 103 10.97 -9.07 -26.49
CA ASP A 103 11.28 -9.17 -25.06
C ASP A 103 10.01 -9.05 -24.21
N LEU A 104 10.04 -9.70 -23.05
CA LEU A 104 9.01 -9.62 -22.04
C LEU A 104 9.54 -8.82 -20.85
N ASP A 105 9.05 -7.59 -20.67
CA ASP A 105 9.42 -6.77 -19.52
C ASP A 105 8.86 -7.35 -18.21
N TYR A 106 9.75 -7.80 -17.34
CA TYR A 106 9.39 -8.42 -16.07
C TYR A 106 9.08 -7.41 -14.97
N GLU A 107 9.60 -6.18 -15.05
CA GLU A 107 9.34 -5.10 -14.09
C GLU A 107 7.96 -4.48 -14.33
N TYR A 108 7.59 -4.32 -15.61
CA TYR A 108 6.25 -3.92 -16.03
C TYR A 108 5.18 -4.83 -15.43
N LEU A 109 5.31 -6.14 -15.60
CA LEU A 109 4.34 -7.11 -15.11
C LEU A 109 4.33 -7.21 -13.58
N GLU A 110 5.46 -7.02 -12.91
CA GLU A 110 5.46 -6.89 -11.44
C GLU A 110 4.82 -5.56 -10.98
N GLY A 111 4.89 -4.51 -11.79
CA GLY A 111 4.10 -3.28 -11.64
C GLY A 111 2.59 -3.56 -11.66
N VAL A 112 2.10 -4.31 -12.67
CA VAL A 112 0.70 -4.76 -12.75
C VAL A 112 0.31 -5.58 -11.50
N ALA A 113 1.20 -6.47 -11.03
CA ALA A 113 0.97 -7.24 -9.81
C ALA A 113 0.87 -6.34 -8.56
N ARG A 114 1.76 -5.35 -8.39
CA ARG A 114 1.72 -4.36 -7.29
C ARG A 114 0.48 -3.47 -7.35
N LEU A 115 0.03 -3.08 -8.55
CA LEU A 115 -1.23 -2.34 -8.71
C LEU A 115 -2.40 -3.13 -8.15
N HIS A 116 -2.56 -4.40 -8.54
CA HIS A 116 -3.69 -5.21 -8.09
C HIS A 116 -3.58 -5.62 -6.60
N VAL A 117 -2.37 -5.73 -6.03
CA VAL A 117 -2.19 -5.78 -4.56
C VAL A 117 -2.77 -4.51 -3.92
N SER A 118 -2.38 -3.33 -4.40
CA SER A 118 -2.84 -2.04 -3.86
C SER A 118 -4.35 -1.80 -4.07
N ALA A 119 -4.92 -2.27 -5.19
CA ALA A 119 -6.35 -2.14 -5.51
C ALA A 119 -7.25 -3.10 -4.70
N CYS A 120 -6.71 -4.23 -4.23
CA CYS A 120 -7.39 -5.19 -3.37
C CYS A 120 -7.12 -4.98 -1.87
N ALA A 121 -6.23 -4.06 -1.49
CA ALA A 121 -5.96 -3.75 -0.10
C ALA A 121 -7.16 -3.09 0.59
N GLU A 122 -7.32 -3.32 1.90
CA GLU A 122 -8.40 -2.70 2.68
C GLU A 122 -8.26 -1.17 2.67
N LYS A 123 -9.32 -0.50 2.23
CA LYS A 123 -9.37 0.97 2.23
C LYS A 123 -9.43 1.46 3.67
N SER A 124 -8.40 2.21 4.08
CA SER A 124 -8.38 2.85 5.41
C SER A 124 -9.61 3.74 5.60
N PRO A 125 -10.26 3.74 6.78
CA PRO A 125 -11.49 4.51 7.03
C PRO A 125 -11.28 6.03 7.08
N ILE A 126 -10.02 6.48 7.00
CA ILE A 126 -9.62 7.88 6.98
C ILE A 126 -8.75 8.08 5.73
N SER A 127 -9.23 8.89 4.79
CA SER A 127 -8.50 9.26 3.57
C SER A 127 -7.65 10.52 3.81
N PRO A 128 -6.30 10.44 3.75
CA PRO A 128 -5.45 11.62 3.84
C PRO A 128 -5.71 12.61 2.71
N LEU A 129 -6.00 12.11 1.51
CA LEU A 129 -6.36 12.90 0.34
C LEU A 129 -7.56 13.82 0.63
N ASP A 130 -8.61 13.27 1.23
CA ASP A 130 -9.90 13.95 1.39
C ASP A 130 -9.85 15.04 2.46
N ILE A 131 -9.26 14.71 3.61
CA ILE A 131 -9.13 15.62 4.76
C ILE A 131 -8.18 16.77 4.41
N VAL A 132 -7.01 16.48 3.80
CA VAL A 132 -6.05 17.52 3.41
C VAL A 132 -6.64 18.41 2.31
N SER A 133 -7.29 17.84 1.29
CA SER A 133 -7.92 18.61 0.21
C SER A 133 -8.94 19.61 0.73
N SER A 134 -9.91 19.14 1.51
CA SER A 134 -11.00 19.97 2.03
C SER A 134 -10.50 21.07 2.98
N ASN A 135 -9.52 20.76 3.83
CA ASN A 135 -8.95 21.74 4.76
C ASN A 135 -8.07 22.80 4.07
N MET A 136 -7.35 22.43 3.00
CA MET A 136 -6.48 23.36 2.28
C MET A 136 -7.24 24.28 1.32
N TRP A 137 -8.40 23.86 0.81
CA TRP A 137 -9.32 24.76 0.10
C TRP A 137 -10.08 25.73 1.03
N SER A 138 -10.37 25.31 2.27
CA SER A 138 -11.10 26.15 3.22
C SER A 138 -10.40 27.49 3.52
N PRO A 139 -11.07 28.65 3.35
CA PRO A 139 -10.50 29.94 3.74
C PRO A 139 -10.41 30.09 5.26
N HIS A 140 -11.35 29.49 6.02
CA HIS A 140 -11.49 29.60 7.46
C HIS A 140 -10.43 28.79 8.24
N GLY A 141 -9.16 29.17 8.09
CA GLY A 141 -7.99 28.35 8.43
C GLY A 141 -7.21 28.75 9.68
N LYS A 142 -7.83 29.25 10.76
CA LYS A 142 -7.12 29.58 12.03
C LYS A 142 -6.41 28.38 12.69
N ARG A 143 -6.57 27.16 12.17
CA ARG A 143 -5.89 25.94 12.61
C ARG A 143 -4.49 25.75 11.96
N PHE A 144 -4.15 26.46 10.87
CA PHE A 144 -2.87 26.32 10.13
C PHE A 144 -1.86 27.43 10.47
N SER A 145 -0.56 27.18 10.30
CA SER A 145 0.45 28.17 10.68
C SER A 145 0.53 29.35 9.71
N GLU A 146 0.20 30.56 10.18
CA GLU A 146 0.42 31.84 9.47
C GLU A 146 1.90 32.10 9.10
N LYS A 147 2.84 31.34 9.68
CA LYS A 147 4.25 31.34 9.25
C LYS A 147 4.41 30.81 7.80
N TYR A 148 3.53 29.90 7.40
CA TYR A 148 3.61 29.13 6.15
C TYR A 148 2.45 29.40 5.19
N PHE A 149 1.22 29.53 5.72
CA PHE A 149 -0.02 29.60 4.94
C PHE A 149 -0.75 30.93 5.17
N LYS A 150 -0.31 31.99 4.48
CA LYS A 150 -0.83 33.36 4.66
C LYS A 150 -2.03 33.68 3.78
N GLY A 151 -2.07 33.18 2.55
CA GLY A 151 -3.19 33.31 1.62
C GLY A 151 -3.56 31.99 0.96
N GLY A 152 -4.57 32.04 0.08
CA GLY A 152 -4.99 30.88 -0.73
C GLY A 152 -3.88 30.38 -1.66
N ILE A 153 -3.02 31.27 -2.17
CA ILE A 153 -1.90 30.89 -3.02
C ILE A 153 -0.86 30.01 -2.31
N GLU A 154 -0.54 30.23 -1.03
CA GLU A 154 0.31 29.30 -0.25
C GLU A 154 -0.37 27.93 -0.07
N LYS A 155 -1.67 27.91 0.20
CA LYS A 155 -2.42 26.68 0.42
C LYS A 155 -2.52 25.84 -0.86
N LEU A 156 -2.91 26.45 -1.98
CA LEU A 156 -2.99 25.76 -3.27
C LEU A 156 -1.60 25.39 -3.82
N ARG A 157 -0.54 26.16 -3.53
CA ARG A 157 0.86 25.78 -3.84
C ARG A 157 1.26 24.48 -3.15
N PHE A 158 0.88 24.29 -1.88
CA PHE A 158 1.06 23.03 -1.18
C PHE A 158 0.14 21.93 -1.74
N LEU A 159 -1.15 22.24 -1.92
CA LEU A 159 -2.14 21.24 -2.31
C LEU A 159 -1.85 20.66 -3.71
N ALA A 160 -1.32 21.46 -4.63
CA ALA A 160 -0.86 20.97 -5.93
C ALA A 160 0.31 19.97 -5.82
N ASP A 161 1.31 20.18 -4.94
CA ASP A 161 2.39 19.20 -4.72
C ASP A 161 1.86 17.93 -4.05
N PHE A 162 0.95 18.10 -3.10
CA PHE A 162 0.27 17.01 -2.42
C PHE A 162 -0.54 16.16 -3.39
N HIS A 163 -1.38 16.76 -4.23
CA HIS A 163 -2.13 16.06 -5.28
C HIS A 163 -1.20 15.38 -6.29
N ILE A 164 -0.15 16.05 -6.77
CA ILE A 164 0.84 15.42 -7.68
C ILE A 164 1.49 14.18 -7.03
N GLN A 165 1.76 14.18 -5.72
CA GLN A 165 2.19 12.97 -5.01
C GLN A 165 1.08 11.92 -4.90
N GLN A 166 -0.13 12.28 -4.48
CA GLN A 166 -1.24 11.32 -4.30
C GLN A 166 -1.72 10.68 -5.60
N TYR A 167 -1.57 11.34 -6.75
CA TYR A 167 -2.06 10.85 -8.04
C TYR A 167 -0.97 10.28 -8.96
N TRP A 168 0.31 10.69 -8.84
CA TRP A 168 1.42 10.13 -9.64
C TRP A 168 2.43 9.30 -8.86
N HIS A 169 2.38 9.30 -7.52
CA HIS A 169 3.31 8.57 -6.65
C HIS A 169 4.79 8.84 -6.98
N LEU A 170 5.12 10.10 -7.30
CA LEU A 170 6.47 10.58 -7.59
C LEU A 170 7.21 11.06 -6.35
N ASN A 171 8.47 10.63 -6.18
CA ASN A 171 9.33 11.14 -5.12
C ASN A 171 9.58 12.66 -5.29
N PHE A 172 10.06 13.34 -4.25
CA PHE A 172 10.20 14.79 -4.27
C PHE A 172 11.19 15.28 -5.33
N ALA A 173 12.29 14.55 -5.56
CA ALA A 173 13.28 14.93 -6.57
C ALA A 173 12.65 14.89 -7.98
N ASP A 174 11.81 13.90 -8.27
CA ASP A 174 11.05 13.82 -9.51
C ASP A 174 10.04 14.95 -9.65
N ARG A 175 9.20 15.20 -8.63
CA ARG A 175 8.21 16.30 -8.66
C ARG A 175 8.84 17.67 -8.86
N SER A 176 10.01 17.90 -8.23
CA SER A 176 10.73 19.17 -8.31
C SER A 176 11.45 19.44 -9.64
N ARG A 177 11.60 18.42 -10.50
CA ARG A 177 12.10 18.55 -11.87
C ARG A 177 11.02 18.92 -12.89
N LEU A 178 9.72 18.80 -12.56
CA LEU A 178 8.64 18.98 -13.53
C LEU A 178 8.38 20.45 -13.89
N THR A 179 8.30 20.71 -15.20
CA THR A 179 8.15 22.04 -15.78
C THR A 179 6.81 22.22 -16.51
N LEU A 180 6.45 23.46 -16.85
CA LEU A 180 5.25 23.77 -17.64
C LEU A 180 5.31 23.14 -19.05
N GLY A 181 6.52 22.95 -19.59
CA GLY A 181 6.74 22.32 -20.90
C GLY A 181 6.63 20.80 -20.95
N ASP A 182 6.52 20.14 -19.79
CA ASP A 182 6.34 18.69 -19.70
C ASP A 182 4.85 18.29 -19.63
N LEU A 183 3.97 19.28 -19.46
CA LEU A 183 2.52 19.11 -19.43
C LEU A 183 1.95 18.97 -20.85
N LEU A 184 1.13 17.96 -21.06
CA LEU A 184 0.46 17.66 -22.33
C LEU A 184 -1.04 17.44 -22.09
N ALA A 185 -1.89 17.96 -22.97
CA ALA A 185 -3.31 17.64 -23.00
C ALA A 185 -3.66 17.18 -24.43
N PRO A 186 -4.05 15.90 -24.63
CA PRO A 186 -4.48 15.42 -25.93
C PRO A 186 -5.75 16.15 -26.41
N GLN A 187 -5.95 16.21 -27.72
CA GLN A 187 -7.13 16.85 -28.27
C GLN A 187 -8.39 16.04 -27.93
N GLU A 188 -9.46 16.72 -27.50
CA GLU A 188 -10.75 16.14 -27.05
C GLU A 188 -10.71 15.33 -25.73
N SER A 189 -9.53 14.90 -25.28
CA SER A 189 -9.30 14.25 -23.99
C SER A 189 -9.43 15.21 -22.80
N GLN A 190 -9.93 14.73 -21.65
CA GLN A 190 -9.97 15.48 -20.38
C GLN A 190 -8.81 15.12 -19.44
N ILE A 191 -7.80 14.42 -19.97
CA ILE A 191 -6.66 13.90 -19.23
C ILE A 191 -5.46 14.85 -19.36
N LEU A 192 -4.87 15.27 -18.23
CA LEU A 192 -3.58 15.94 -18.23
C LEU A 192 -2.45 14.91 -18.12
N LEU A 193 -1.59 14.85 -19.13
CA LEU A 193 -0.49 13.92 -19.25
C LEU A 193 0.87 14.55 -18.94
N VAL A 194 1.81 13.73 -18.52
CA VAL A 194 3.26 14.04 -18.50
C VAL A 194 4.04 12.84 -19.03
N ASP A 195 4.90 13.08 -20.03
CA ASP A 195 5.81 12.07 -20.59
C ASP A 195 7.19 12.20 -19.96
N ARG A 196 7.53 11.30 -19.03
CA ARG A 196 8.88 11.23 -18.45
C ARG A 196 9.76 10.30 -19.25
N VAL A 197 10.99 10.74 -19.53
CA VAL A 197 12.04 9.96 -20.17
C VAL A 197 13.22 9.87 -19.19
N SER A 198 13.82 8.68 -19.01
CA SER A 198 15.02 8.55 -18.17
C SER A 198 16.25 8.96 -18.96
N GLU A 199 17.16 9.70 -18.32
CA GLU A 199 18.46 10.07 -18.91
C GLU A 199 19.29 8.81 -19.25
N ASP A 200 19.23 7.78 -18.39
CA ASP A 200 19.93 6.50 -18.55
C ASP A 200 19.30 5.56 -19.60
N SER A 201 18.03 5.77 -19.96
CA SER A 201 17.26 4.87 -20.83
C SER A 201 16.28 5.63 -21.74
N PRO A 202 16.78 6.44 -22.70
CA PRO A 202 15.96 7.36 -23.51
C PRO A 202 14.94 6.66 -24.44
N SER A 203 15.16 5.37 -24.73
CA SER A 203 14.22 4.48 -25.44
C SER A 203 13.00 4.07 -24.60
N THR A 204 13.03 4.30 -23.29
CA THR A 204 11.91 4.06 -22.38
C THR A 204 11.15 5.36 -22.07
N ILE A 205 9.85 5.22 -21.84
CA ILE A 205 8.94 6.30 -21.48
C ILE A 205 8.08 5.88 -20.29
N GLN A 206 7.83 6.80 -19.36
CA GLN A 206 6.91 6.65 -18.25
C GLN A 206 5.85 7.74 -18.39
N ARG A 207 4.67 7.36 -18.89
CA ARG A 207 3.56 8.28 -19.08
C ARG A 207 2.68 8.33 -17.84
N LEU A 208 2.45 9.54 -17.33
CA LEU A 208 1.64 9.83 -16.15
C LEU A 208 0.35 10.52 -16.57
N ALA A 209 -0.75 10.34 -15.82
CA ALA A 209 -2.04 10.96 -16.10
C ALA A 209 -2.71 11.51 -14.84
N LEU A 210 -3.37 12.67 -14.96
CA LEU A 210 -4.34 13.19 -14.01
C LEU A 210 -5.71 13.26 -14.69
N LEU A 211 -6.68 12.57 -14.10
CA LEU A 211 -8.08 12.67 -14.47
C LEU A 211 -8.76 13.83 -13.74
N ARG A 212 -9.88 14.30 -14.30
CA ARG A 212 -10.84 15.11 -13.56
C ARG A 212 -11.47 14.26 -12.44
N GLN A 213 -11.75 14.90 -11.31
CA GLN A 213 -12.47 14.29 -10.19
C GLN A 213 -13.82 15.01 -10.00
N ASN A 214 -14.82 14.30 -9.47
CA ASN A 214 -16.13 14.89 -9.20
C ASN A 214 -16.08 15.92 -8.08
N THR A 215 -15.48 15.59 -6.93
CA THR A 215 -15.30 16.54 -5.82
C THR A 215 -14.22 17.58 -6.16
N PRO A 216 -14.53 18.89 -6.27
CA PRO A 216 -13.57 19.88 -6.77
C PRO A 216 -12.34 20.06 -5.88
N TRP A 217 -12.49 19.84 -4.56
CA TRP A 217 -11.39 19.97 -3.60
C TRP A 217 -10.32 18.91 -3.83
N LYS A 218 -10.76 17.68 -4.17
CA LYS A 218 -9.90 16.53 -4.48
C LYS A 218 -9.32 16.62 -5.90
N CYS A 219 -10.02 17.30 -6.81
CA CYS A 219 -9.64 17.40 -8.22
C CYS A 219 -8.26 18.05 -8.42
N PRO A 220 -7.28 17.31 -8.97
CA PRO A 220 -5.93 17.82 -9.16
C PRO A 220 -5.90 18.87 -10.29
N LEU A 221 -6.71 18.69 -11.33
CA LEU A 221 -6.85 19.65 -12.43
C LEU A 221 -7.41 20.99 -11.94
N THR A 222 -8.50 20.98 -11.17
CA THR A 222 -9.11 22.19 -10.59
C THR A 222 -8.15 22.90 -9.63
N THR A 223 -7.43 22.15 -8.79
CA THR A 223 -6.42 22.70 -7.87
C THR A 223 -5.25 23.33 -8.61
N LEU A 224 -4.72 22.65 -9.65
CA LEU A 224 -3.64 23.18 -10.48
C LEU A 224 -4.08 24.43 -11.26
N ALA A 225 -5.30 24.44 -11.79
CA ALA A 225 -5.87 25.58 -12.50
C ALA A 225 -6.08 26.80 -11.59
N ALA A 226 -6.65 26.62 -10.40
CA ALA A 226 -6.83 27.70 -9.42
C ALA A 226 -5.47 28.22 -8.90
N TYR A 227 -4.49 27.33 -8.71
CA TYR A 227 -3.12 27.72 -8.40
C TYR A 227 -2.48 28.52 -9.54
N PHE A 228 -2.63 28.12 -10.81
CA PHE A 228 -2.12 28.87 -11.97
C PHE A 228 -2.80 30.23 -12.12
N PHE A 229 -4.11 30.34 -11.89
CA PHE A 229 -4.81 31.62 -11.89
C PHE A 229 -4.24 32.58 -10.84
N LEU A 230 -4.13 32.14 -9.58
CA LEU A 230 -3.53 32.94 -8.51
C LEU A 230 -2.02 33.20 -8.72
N ARG A 231 -1.30 32.31 -9.41
CA ARG A 231 0.11 32.51 -9.78
C ARG A 231 0.26 33.62 -10.82
N PHE A 232 -0.51 33.60 -11.90
CA PHE A 232 -0.33 34.54 -13.02
C PHE A 232 -0.92 35.92 -12.72
N TYR A 233 -2.14 35.99 -12.16
CA TYR A 233 -2.84 37.26 -11.91
C TYR A 233 -2.64 37.79 -10.48
N GLY A 234 -2.52 36.89 -9.49
CA GLY A 234 -2.51 37.25 -8.07
C GLY A 234 -3.90 37.57 -7.54
N VAL A 235 -3.98 38.44 -6.54
CA VAL A 235 -5.23 39.05 -6.08
C VAL A 235 -5.01 40.55 -5.91
N SER A 236 -5.76 41.34 -6.68
CA SER A 236 -5.66 42.80 -6.70
C SER A 236 -5.76 43.38 -5.28
N LYS A 237 -4.84 44.31 -4.94
CA LYS A 237 -4.63 44.92 -3.61
C LYS A 237 -4.03 44.03 -2.52
N TYR A 238 -3.91 42.71 -2.70
CA TYR A 238 -3.32 41.78 -1.71
C TYR A 238 -1.93 41.28 -2.12
N TYR A 239 -1.80 40.70 -3.31
CA TYR A 239 -0.52 40.25 -3.87
C TYR A 239 -0.55 40.27 -5.40
N ARG A 240 0.58 40.67 -6.00
CA ARG A 240 0.74 40.68 -7.47
C ARG A 240 1.12 39.27 -7.95
N GLY A 241 0.50 38.80 -9.01
CA GLY A 241 0.94 37.59 -9.73
C GLY A 241 2.23 37.79 -10.53
N ASP A 242 2.74 36.69 -11.06
CA ASP A 242 3.94 36.60 -11.91
C ASP A 242 3.75 37.30 -13.26
N GLY A 243 2.50 37.43 -13.72
CA GLY A 243 2.14 37.60 -15.13
C GLY A 243 1.85 36.25 -15.80
N PHE A 244 1.07 36.27 -16.88
CA PHE A 244 0.89 35.12 -17.75
C PHE A 244 2.17 34.90 -18.60
N PRO A 245 2.64 33.66 -18.85
CA PRO A 245 3.86 33.42 -19.61
C PRO A 245 3.80 33.92 -21.06
N ASP A 246 4.88 34.53 -21.56
CA ASP A 246 4.99 34.88 -22.98
C ASP A 246 5.23 33.61 -23.82
N LEU A 247 4.32 33.34 -24.78
CA LEU A 247 4.36 32.16 -25.66
C LEU A 247 4.78 32.51 -27.10
N LEU A 248 5.28 33.73 -27.35
CA LEU A 248 5.69 34.24 -28.65
C LEU A 248 7.18 34.64 -28.71
N GLU A 249 7.72 35.25 -27.65
CA GLU A 249 9.08 35.82 -27.69
C GLU A 249 10.20 34.84 -27.33
N SER A 250 9.95 33.82 -26.48
CA SER A 250 10.96 32.78 -26.18
C SER A 250 10.37 31.55 -25.50
N ASP A 251 10.91 30.35 -25.79
CA ASP A 251 10.55 29.11 -25.08
C ASP A 251 11.09 29.05 -23.62
N ASN A 252 11.53 30.17 -23.03
CA ASN A 252 11.94 30.23 -21.62
C ASN A 252 10.81 29.85 -20.66
N TRP A 253 9.55 30.06 -21.05
CA TRP A 253 8.38 29.61 -20.28
C TRP A 253 8.38 28.08 -20.09
N ARG A 254 8.96 27.32 -21.04
CA ARG A 254 9.00 25.85 -21.03
C ARG A 254 9.62 25.33 -19.74
N PHE A 255 10.72 25.95 -19.31
CA PHE A 255 11.52 25.54 -18.15
C PHE A 255 11.00 26.04 -16.80
N LEU A 256 9.90 26.82 -16.78
CA LEU A 256 9.31 27.25 -15.51
C LEU A 256 8.77 26.03 -14.76
N PRO A 257 9.01 25.89 -13.45
CA PRO A 257 8.49 24.78 -12.67
C PRO A 257 6.96 24.83 -12.63
N ILE A 258 6.30 23.66 -12.59
CA ILE A 258 4.84 23.57 -12.39
C ILE A 258 4.45 24.35 -11.13
N ILE A 259 5.16 24.13 -10.02
CA ILE A 259 4.94 24.82 -8.75
C ILE A 259 6.16 25.70 -8.45
N ARG A 260 5.96 27.02 -8.38
CA ARG A 260 7.04 27.96 -8.07
C ARG A 260 7.27 28.13 -6.56
N GLY A 261 8.53 28.24 -6.18
CA GLY A 261 8.99 28.58 -4.84
C GLY A 261 9.26 30.07 -4.67
N LYS A 262 10.36 30.40 -3.97
CA LYS A 262 10.78 31.79 -3.72
C LYS A 262 11.14 32.54 -5.00
N PHE A 263 11.73 31.85 -5.97
CA PHE A 263 12.06 32.39 -7.29
C PHE A 263 11.09 31.83 -8.33
N ILE A 264 10.94 32.51 -9.46
CA ILE A 264 9.98 32.17 -10.53
C ILE A 264 10.41 30.89 -11.27
N ASP A 265 11.72 30.71 -11.40
CA ASP A 265 12.43 29.64 -12.11
C ASP A 265 12.71 28.38 -11.26
N LYS A 266 12.33 28.36 -9.97
CA LYS A 266 12.70 27.26 -9.05
C LYS A 266 11.54 26.74 -8.23
N TYR A 267 11.47 25.41 -8.12
CA TYR A 267 10.57 24.70 -7.23
C TYR A 267 10.74 25.15 -5.76
N PRO A 268 9.71 25.03 -4.89
CA PRO A 268 9.92 25.05 -3.45
C PRO A 268 11.05 24.11 -3.02
N ARG A 269 11.84 24.47 -1.99
CA ARG A 269 12.89 23.56 -1.50
C ARG A 269 12.29 22.41 -0.70
N GLU A 270 12.98 21.27 -0.68
CA GLU A 270 12.51 20.08 0.04
C GLU A 270 12.28 20.36 1.53
N GLU A 271 13.16 21.11 2.20
CA GLU A 271 12.99 21.41 3.62
C GLU A 271 11.80 22.36 3.87
N THR A 272 11.45 23.18 2.88
CA THR A 272 10.25 24.04 2.95
C THR A 272 8.98 23.20 2.83
N MET A 273 8.92 22.30 1.85
CA MET A 273 7.78 21.41 1.66
C MET A 273 7.65 20.40 2.80
N ALA A 274 8.76 19.83 3.31
CA ALA A 274 8.72 18.93 4.46
C ALA A 274 8.19 19.60 5.74
N ASN A 275 8.40 20.91 5.90
CA ASN A 275 7.75 21.71 6.95
C ASN A 275 6.26 21.95 6.68
N TYR A 276 5.86 22.20 5.43
CA TYR A 276 4.45 22.34 5.06
C TYR A 276 3.67 21.05 5.31
N TYR A 277 4.16 19.90 4.85
CA TYR A 277 3.57 18.58 5.15
C TYR A 277 3.45 18.34 6.65
N ALA A 278 4.52 18.60 7.42
CA ALA A 278 4.52 18.41 8.86
C ALA A 278 3.50 19.31 9.59
N ASP A 279 3.31 20.56 9.16
CA ASP A 279 2.31 21.46 9.73
C ASP A 279 0.87 21.04 9.35
N VAL A 280 0.64 20.71 8.08
CA VAL A 280 -0.67 20.33 7.58
C VAL A 280 -1.16 19.03 8.20
N PHE A 281 -0.34 17.97 8.21
CA PHE A 281 -0.72 16.69 8.79
C PHE A 281 -0.96 16.79 10.30
N ARG A 282 -0.13 17.57 11.02
CA ARG A 282 -0.31 17.86 12.45
C ARG A 282 -1.64 18.57 12.72
N THR A 283 -2.02 19.54 11.89
CA THR A 283 -3.30 20.27 12.02
C THR A 283 -4.51 19.44 11.57
N CYS A 284 -4.34 18.53 10.60
CA CYS A 284 -5.36 17.58 10.17
C CYS A 284 -5.45 16.32 11.06
N HIS A 285 -4.66 16.23 12.14
CA HIS A 285 -4.55 15.05 13.01
C HIS A 285 -4.17 13.74 12.30
N LEU A 286 -3.50 13.82 11.16
CA LEU A 286 -3.05 12.68 10.35
C LEU A 286 -1.64 12.22 10.73
N SER A 287 -1.39 10.91 10.67
CA SER A 287 -0.05 10.37 10.85
C SER A 287 0.85 10.72 9.65
N TYR A 288 2.07 11.22 9.91
CA TYR A 288 3.00 11.65 8.88
C TYR A 288 4.37 11.00 9.05
N LYS A 289 4.83 10.27 8.02
CA LYS A 289 6.23 9.85 7.88
C LYS A 289 6.76 10.39 6.55
N ARG A 290 7.76 11.28 6.59
CA ARG A 290 8.37 11.93 5.39
C ARG A 290 8.70 10.94 4.26
N ARG A 291 9.12 9.71 4.57
CA ARG A 291 9.46 8.66 3.59
C ARG A 291 8.32 8.32 2.61
N GLU A 292 7.07 8.42 3.04
CA GLU A 292 5.86 8.08 2.25
C GLU A 292 5.45 9.19 1.27
N TYR A 293 5.98 10.42 1.44
CA TYR A 293 5.62 11.59 0.63
C TYR A 293 6.81 12.22 -0.12
N PHE A 294 8.04 11.84 0.23
CA PHE A 294 9.27 12.41 -0.34
C PHE A 294 10.17 11.39 -1.02
N TYR A 295 10.20 10.13 -0.55
CA TYR A 295 11.18 9.13 -1.01
C TYR A 295 10.54 7.86 -1.60
N ASN A 296 9.25 7.64 -1.36
CA ASN A 296 8.41 6.59 -1.94
C ASN A 296 9.01 5.17 -1.80
N LYS A 297 9.64 4.91 -0.64
CA LYS A 297 10.39 3.69 -0.28
C LYS A 297 9.55 2.56 0.37
N THR A 298 8.23 2.52 0.13
CA THR A 298 7.39 1.38 0.52
C THR A 298 7.38 0.34 -0.59
N ALA A 299 7.55 -0.95 -0.26
CA ALA A 299 7.59 -2.04 -1.24
C ALA A 299 6.30 -2.13 -2.08
N ASP A 300 5.17 -1.77 -1.46
CA ASP A 300 3.82 -1.78 -2.03
C ASP A 300 3.51 -0.55 -2.89
N ASN A 301 4.46 0.40 -3.04
CA ASN A 301 4.18 1.65 -3.72
C ASN A 301 4.01 1.45 -5.24
N CYS A 302 2.75 1.43 -5.67
CA CYS A 302 2.42 1.45 -7.09
C CYS A 302 2.97 2.71 -7.78
N GLN A 303 3.40 2.55 -9.02
CA GLN A 303 3.80 3.64 -9.92
C GLN A 303 3.38 3.27 -11.34
N TYR A 304 3.08 4.29 -12.16
CA TYR A 304 2.89 4.12 -13.60
C TYR A 304 4.09 3.40 -14.22
N PRO A 305 3.87 2.41 -15.11
CA PRO A 305 4.94 1.58 -15.64
C PRO A 305 5.86 2.37 -16.58
N ARG A 306 7.10 1.91 -16.70
CA ARG A 306 8.02 2.29 -17.78
C ARG A 306 7.85 1.31 -18.93
N VAL A 307 7.89 1.79 -20.17
CA VAL A 307 7.70 0.96 -21.37
C VAL A 307 8.69 1.39 -22.45
N ARG A 308 9.15 0.46 -23.29
CA ARG A 308 9.96 0.77 -24.48
C ARG A 308 9.06 1.45 -25.53
N ARG A 309 9.49 2.55 -26.16
CA ARG A 309 8.67 3.26 -27.17
C ARG A 309 8.24 2.35 -28.32
N SER A 310 9.17 1.53 -28.81
CA SER A 310 8.90 0.53 -29.86
C SER A 310 7.83 -0.48 -29.45
N GLU A 311 7.74 -0.87 -28.17
CA GLU A 311 6.70 -1.81 -27.71
C GLU A 311 5.30 -1.17 -27.72
N PHE A 312 5.19 0.16 -27.56
CA PHE A 312 3.92 0.86 -27.80
C PHE A 312 3.60 1.02 -29.29
N GLU A 313 4.61 1.30 -30.12
CA GLU A 313 4.46 1.39 -31.58
C GLU A 313 4.00 0.03 -32.14
N ASP A 314 4.67 -1.06 -31.78
CA ASP A 314 4.29 -2.45 -32.07
C ASP A 314 2.85 -2.78 -31.60
N LEU A 315 2.47 -2.34 -30.39
CA LEU A 315 1.12 -2.57 -29.84
C LEU A 315 0.04 -1.81 -30.62
N GLN A 316 0.33 -0.59 -31.08
CA GLN A 316 -0.60 0.20 -31.88
C GLN A 316 -0.80 -0.40 -33.28
N ASP A 317 0.28 -0.78 -33.95
CA ASP A 317 0.28 -1.40 -35.28
C ASP A 317 -0.37 -2.79 -35.27
N LEU A 318 -0.15 -3.58 -34.21
CA LEU A 318 -0.80 -4.88 -34.03
C LEU A 318 -2.29 -4.73 -33.67
N GLY A 319 -2.61 -3.82 -32.73
CA GLY A 319 -3.96 -3.66 -32.21
C GLY A 319 -4.93 -2.93 -33.13
N ASN A 320 -4.44 -2.15 -34.11
CA ASN A 320 -5.22 -1.44 -35.12
C ASN A 320 -6.35 -0.57 -34.50
N GLY A 321 -6.04 0.10 -33.39
CA GLY A 321 -6.95 0.98 -32.64
C GLY A 321 -7.77 0.26 -31.58
N LYS A 322 -7.93 -1.07 -31.63
CA LYS A 322 -8.67 -1.85 -30.60
C LYS A 322 -8.00 -1.78 -29.22
N GLN A 323 -6.69 -1.56 -29.18
CA GLN A 323 -5.93 -1.43 -27.95
C GLN A 323 -6.35 -0.18 -27.15
N ASN A 324 -6.84 0.88 -27.81
CA ASN A 324 -7.13 2.18 -27.17
C ASN A 324 -8.23 2.10 -26.10
N THR A 325 -9.13 1.10 -26.18
CA THR A 325 -10.16 0.84 -25.16
C THR A 325 -9.58 0.31 -23.85
N PHE A 326 -8.35 -0.25 -23.88
CA PHE A 326 -7.65 -0.83 -22.74
C PHE A 326 -6.35 -0.08 -22.40
N PHE A 327 -5.81 0.66 -23.37
CA PHE A 327 -4.64 1.53 -23.28
C PHE A 327 -4.97 2.97 -23.73
N PRO A 328 -5.96 3.65 -23.12
CA PRO A 328 -6.24 5.06 -23.40
C PRO A 328 -4.97 5.90 -23.21
N GLU A 329 -4.62 6.72 -24.19
CA GLU A 329 -3.39 7.51 -24.22
C GLU A 329 -2.09 6.70 -23.99
N ASN A 330 -2.06 5.42 -24.38
CA ASN A 330 -0.98 4.46 -24.10
C ASN A 330 -0.77 4.13 -22.60
N ILE A 331 -1.77 4.35 -21.74
CA ILE A 331 -1.75 3.97 -20.32
C ILE A 331 -2.74 2.83 -20.10
N GLY A 332 -2.32 1.74 -19.46
CA GLY A 332 -3.24 0.67 -19.06
C GLY A 332 -4.41 1.22 -18.23
N ILE A 333 -5.64 0.87 -18.60
CA ILE A 333 -6.86 1.45 -18.01
C ILE A 333 -6.97 1.16 -16.50
N ASP A 334 -6.36 0.07 -16.02
CA ASP A 334 -6.15 -0.25 -14.60
C ASP A 334 -5.28 0.78 -13.88
N PHE A 335 -4.11 1.14 -14.43
CA PHE A 335 -3.24 2.20 -13.90
C PHE A 335 -3.94 3.55 -13.95
N LEU A 336 -4.57 3.88 -15.08
CA LEU A 336 -5.28 5.14 -15.24
C LEU A 336 -6.38 5.30 -14.19
N ARG A 337 -7.14 4.23 -13.91
CA ARG A 337 -8.20 4.21 -12.89
C ARG A 337 -7.65 4.21 -11.46
N HIS A 338 -6.81 3.23 -11.10
CA HIS A 338 -6.29 3.05 -9.74
C HIS A 338 -5.57 4.28 -9.22
N MET A 339 -4.62 4.79 -10.02
CA MET A 339 -3.81 5.97 -9.66
C MET A 339 -4.65 7.26 -9.59
N ASN A 340 -5.88 7.27 -10.12
CA ASN A 340 -6.82 8.39 -10.03
C ASN A 340 -8.04 8.10 -9.13
N GLY A 341 -8.02 7.02 -8.33
CA GLY A 341 -9.09 6.71 -7.38
C GLY A 341 -10.41 6.20 -8.00
N VAL A 342 -10.42 5.91 -9.30
CA VAL A 342 -11.58 5.38 -10.04
C VAL A 342 -11.62 3.85 -9.89
N PRO A 343 -12.80 3.18 -9.83
CA PRO A 343 -12.88 1.73 -9.66
C PRO A 343 -12.19 0.95 -10.78
N VAL A 344 -11.25 0.07 -10.42
CA VAL A 344 -10.40 -0.67 -11.36
C VAL A 344 -11.20 -1.71 -12.16
N TYR A 345 -11.97 -2.54 -11.47
CA TYR A 345 -12.64 -3.75 -11.97
C TYR A 345 -13.98 -3.50 -12.71
N GLU A 346 -14.13 -2.33 -13.32
CA GLU A 346 -15.28 -2.01 -14.17
C GLU A 346 -15.04 -2.43 -15.63
N PRO A 347 -16.09 -2.67 -16.43
CA PRO A 347 -15.97 -2.87 -17.88
C PRO A 347 -15.13 -1.78 -18.56
N ALA A 348 -14.42 -2.13 -19.63
CA ALA A 348 -13.60 -1.17 -20.37
C ALA A 348 -14.49 -0.20 -21.16
N GLY A 349 -14.23 1.10 -21.01
CA GLY A 349 -15.05 2.18 -21.55
C GLY A 349 -14.37 3.54 -21.39
N PRO A 350 -15.01 4.64 -21.85
CA PRO A 350 -14.48 5.99 -21.64
C PRO A 350 -14.37 6.27 -20.14
N VAL A 351 -13.21 6.78 -19.71
CA VAL A 351 -12.96 7.07 -18.28
C VAL A 351 -13.56 8.43 -17.87
N ASP A 352 -13.84 9.31 -18.84
CA ASP A 352 -14.49 10.61 -18.66
C ASP A 352 -15.92 10.61 -19.23
N ASP A 353 -16.92 10.16 -18.45
CA ASP A 353 -18.35 10.31 -18.80
C ASP A 353 -18.92 11.69 -18.35
N HIS A 354 -18.12 12.47 -17.61
CA HIS A 354 -18.54 13.72 -17.00
C HIS A 354 -18.43 14.93 -17.95
N SER A 355 -19.29 14.97 -18.96
CA SER A 355 -19.23 15.98 -20.04
C SER A 355 -19.17 17.42 -19.52
N ILE A 356 -18.28 18.22 -20.12
CA ILE A 356 -18.12 19.66 -19.86
C ILE A 356 -19.11 20.53 -20.68
N SER A 357 -19.97 19.90 -21.50
CA SER A 357 -20.82 20.52 -22.54
C SER A 357 -21.80 21.63 -22.10
N ALA A 358 -21.93 21.88 -20.79
CA ALA A 358 -22.84 22.87 -20.21
C ALA A 358 -22.18 24.19 -19.73
N ILE A 359 -20.91 24.45 -20.05
CA ILE A 359 -20.26 25.74 -19.73
C ILE A 359 -20.50 26.78 -20.86
N PRO A 360 -21.00 27.99 -20.56
CA PRO A 360 -21.06 29.08 -21.52
C PRO A 360 -19.67 29.54 -21.99
N GLN A 361 -19.44 29.56 -23.31
CA GLN A 361 -18.20 30.06 -23.92
C GLN A 361 -17.88 31.52 -23.51
N SER A 362 -18.90 32.33 -23.24
CA SER A 362 -18.76 33.70 -22.74
C SER A 362 -18.04 33.80 -21.39
N LEU A 363 -18.18 32.80 -20.51
CA LEU A 363 -17.42 32.70 -19.26
C LEU A 363 -15.99 32.19 -19.53
N LEU A 364 -15.83 31.22 -20.43
CA LEU A 364 -14.50 30.67 -20.78
C LEU A 364 -13.57 31.73 -21.38
N VAL A 365 -14.07 32.69 -22.17
CA VAL A 365 -13.21 33.77 -22.71
C VAL A 365 -12.78 34.81 -21.66
N GLN A 366 -13.34 34.79 -20.45
CA GLN A 366 -12.98 35.70 -19.35
C GLN A 366 -11.90 35.12 -18.41
N VAL A 367 -11.67 33.80 -18.44
CA VAL A 367 -10.68 33.10 -17.59
C VAL A 367 -9.52 32.64 -18.47
N PHE A 368 -8.28 32.96 -18.08
CA PHE A 368 -7.10 32.85 -18.95
C PHE A 368 -7.31 33.48 -20.35
N PRO A 369 -7.72 34.76 -20.44
CA PRO A 369 -8.08 35.42 -21.71
C PRO A 369 -6.93 35.46 -22.73
N GLU A 370 -5.68 35.34 -22.28
CA GLU A 370 -4.50 35.19 -23.12
C GLU A 370 -4.60 33.97 -24.05
N VAL A 371 -5.24 32.87 -23.63
CA VAL A 371 -5.46 31.66 -24.45
C VAL A 371 -6.19 32.03 -25.75
N GLU A 372 -7.21 32.85 -25.66
CA GLU A 372 -8.00 33.30 -26.83
C GLU A 372 -7.30 34.40 -27.63
N SER A 373 -6.32 35.09 -27.03
CA SER A 373 -5.40 35.99 -27.75
C SER A 373 -4.41 35.19 -28.60
N TYR A 374 -3.73 34.20 -28.00
CA TYR A 374 -2.76 33.36 -28.70
C TYR A 374 -3.41 32.46 -29.75
N LYS A 375 -4.65 31.98 -29.55
CA LYS A 375 -5.43 31.28 -30.59
C LYS A 375 -5.59 32.09 -31.88
N ARG A 376 -5.84 33.41 -31.79
CA ARG A 376 -5.90 34.31 -32.96
C ARG A 376 -4.52 34.49 -33.63
N ALA A 377 -3.44 34.24 -32.89
CA ALA A 377 -2.06 34.30 -33.37
C ALA A 377 -1.43 32.92 -33.62
N ALA A 378 -2.21 31.83 -33.66
CA ALA A 378 -1.71 30.46 -33.56
C ALA A 378 -0.65 30.06 -34.61
N GLY A 379 -0.67 30.68 -35.80
CA GLY A 379 0.35 30.51 -36.84
C GLY A 379 1.74 31.07 -36.50
N LYS A 380 1.91 31.75 -35.36
CA LYS A 380 3.21 32.26 -34.85
C LYS A 380 3.78 31.44 -33.69
N LEU A 381 3.02 30.47 -33.15
CA LEU A 381 3.40 29.72 -31.95
C LEU A 381 4.31 28.52 -32.29
N SER A 382 5.23 28.19 -31.38
CA SER A 382 5.89 26.87 -31.37
C SER A 382 4.87 25.76 -31.08
N ASP A 383 5.16 24.52 -31.49
CA ASP A 383 4.23 23.39 -31.24
C ASP A 383 4.12 23.05 -29.74
N ASP A 384 5.17 23.30 -28.97
CA ASP A 384 5.11 23.24 -27.49
C ASP A 384 4.20 24.32 -26.92
N SER A 385 4.23 25.55 -27.46
CA SER A 385 3.30 26.60 -27.04
C SER A 385 1.83 26.23 -27.39
N LYS A 386 1.59 25.54 -28.52
CA LYS A 386 0.25 25.02 -28.87
C LYS A 386 -0.20 23.90 -27.93
N ARG A 387 0.70 22.99 -27.54
CA ARG A 387 0.44 21.94 -26.54
C ARG A 387 0.11 22.53 -25.17
N PHE A 388 0.89 23.52 -24.71
CA PHE A 388 0.65 24.17 -23.43
C PHE A 388 -0.63 25.03 -23.42
N LEU A 389 -1.02 25.62 -24.55
CA LEU A 389 -2.36 26.22 -24.67
C LEU A 389 -3.47 25.19 -24.49
N LYS A 390 -3.33 23.95 -24.99
CA LYS A 390 -4.32 22.89 -24.76
C LYS A 390 -4.38 22.46 -23.29
N VAL A 391 -3.25 22.44 -22.59
CA VAL A 391 -3.20 22.26 -21.13
C VAL A 391 -3.97 23.37 -20.42
N LEU A 392 -3.79 24.63 -20.83
CA LEU A 392 -4.51 25.76 -20.23
C LEU A 392 -6.00 25.79 -20.58
N GLU A 393 -6.41 25.32 -21.77
CA GLU A 393 -7.81 25.08 -22.10
C GLU A 393 -8.44 24.02 -21.17
N LEU A 394 -7.82 22.85 -21.02
CA LEU A 394 -8.27 21.80 -20.12
C LEU A 394 -8.40 22.30 -18.66
N LEU A 395 -7.35 22.96 -18.16
CA LEU A 395 -7.32 23.51 -16.80
C LEU A 395 -8.37 24.60 -16.58
N ARG A 396 -8.55 25.50 -17.55
CA ARG A 396 -9.59 26.54 -17.52
C ARG A 396 -10.98 25.93 -17.43
N ASP A 397 -11.28 24.99 -18.32
CA ASP A 397 -12.61 24.43 -18.47
C ASP A 397 -12.94 23.57 -17.22
N CYS A 398 -11.96 22.84 -16.67
CA CYS A 398 -12.06 22.18 -15.35
C CYS A 398 -12.24 23.15 -14.16
N LEU A 399 -11.66 24.37 -14.23
CA LEU A 399 -11.84 25.38 -13.19
C LEU A 399 -13.24 25.99 -13.24
N VAL A 400 -13.71 26.38 -14.43
CA VAL A 400 -15.04 26.99 -14.60
C VAL A 400 -16.16 25.99 -14.32
N ALA A 401 -15.97 24.69 -14.60
CA ALA A 401 -16.86 23.62 -14.15
C ALA A 401 -17.00 23.56 -12.61
N ALA A 402 -15.94 23.86 -11.88
CA ALA A 402 -15.87 23.78 -10.42
C ALA A 402 -16.30 25.06 -9.69
N LEU A 403 -16.25 26.22 -10.35
CA LEU A 403 -16.59 27.52 -9.74
C LEU A 403 -17.95 27.56 -9.01
N PRO A 404 -19.05 26.93 -9.47
CA PRO A 404 -20.31 26.93 -8.74
C PRO A 404 -20.18 26.35 -7.33
N LEU A 405 -19.49 25.21 -7.20
CA LEU A 405 -19.25 24.52 -5.93
C LEU A 405 -18.25 25.28 -5.05
N ILE A 406 -17.17 25.81 -5.63
CA ILE A 406 -16.20 26.63 -4.90
C ILE A 406 -16.86 27.92 -4.35
N ASN A 407 -17.72 28.57 -5.15
CA ASN A 407 -18.47 29.76 -4.76
C ASN A 407 -19.59 29.46 -3.74
N HIS A 408 -20.07 28.22 -3.64
CA HIS A 408 -21.04 27.82 -2.63
C HIS A 408 -20.38 27.49 -1.29
N PHE A 409 -19.37 26.62 -1.30
CA PHE A 409 -18.75 26.08 -0.09
C PHE A 409 -17.60 26.94 0.45
N TYR A 410 -16.88 27.67 -0.40
CA TYR A 410 -15.73 28.49 -0.03
C TYR A 410 -15.79 29.94 -0.58
N PRO A 411 -16.89 30.69 -0.37
CA PRO A 411 -17.10 32.01 -0.96
C PRO A 411 -16.03 33.07 -0.60
N GLU A 412 -15.36 32.95 0.54
CA GLU A 412 -14.28 33.87 0.96
C GLU A 412 -12.91 33.57 0.31
N HIS A 413 -12.79 32.49 -0.47
CA HIS A 413 -11.52 32.03 -1.03
C HIS A 413 -10.89 33.07 -1.98
N ASP A 414 -9.56 33.23 -1.90
CA ASP A 414 -8.78 34.25 -2.63
C ASP A 414 -9.11 34.34 -4.13
N LEU A 415 -9.39 33.20 -4.77
CA LEU A 415 -9.79 33.11 -6.19
C LEU A 415 -10.98 34.04 -6.51
N LEU A 416 -12.03 34.03 -5.68
CA LEU A 416 -13.29 34.73 -5.92
C LEU A 416 -13.20 36.25 -5.64
N ARG A 417 -12.03 36.73 -5.21
CA ARG A 417 -11.76 38.15 -4.97
C ARG A 417 -11.40 38.91 -6.25
N ASP A 418 -11.15 38.21 -7.36
CA ASP A 418 -11.03 38.87 -8.65
C ASP A 418 -12.38 39.38 -9.17
N SER A 419 -12.35 40.56 -9.81
CA SER A 419 -13.48 41.19 -10.47
C SER A 419 -14.20 40.33 -11.51
N VAL A 420 -13.51 39.40 -12.17
CA VAL A 420 -14.11 38.50 -13.17
C VAL A 420 -15.20 37.63 -12.54
N PHE A 421 -14.92 36.95 -11.43
CA PHE A 421 -15.88 36.05 -10.77
C PHE A 421 -16.99 36.80 -10.00
N GLN A 422 -16.83 38.11 -9.82
CA GLN A 422 -17.83 39.01 -9.25
C GLN A 422 -18.80 39.56 -10.31
N SER A 423 -18.62 39.22 -11.60
CA SER A 423 -19.57 39.61 -12.65
C SER A 423 -20.94 38.97 -12.43
N THR A 424 -22.00 39.65 -12.89
CA THR A 424 -23.37 39.15 -12.83
C THR A 424 -23.55 37.84 -13.60
N GLU A 425 -22.74 37.62 -14.65
CA GLU A 425 -22.78 36.41 -15.47
C GLU A 425 -22.25 35.19 -14.68
N PHE A 426 -21.06 35.30 -14.07
CA PHE A 426 -20.51 34.25 -13.21
C PHE A 426 -21.41 33.97 -12.01
N GLN A 427 -21.91 35.00 -11.33
CA GLN A 427 -22.79 34.83 -10.17
C GLN A 427 -24.14 34.22 -10.54
N SER A 428 -24.65 34.45 -11.76
CA SER A 428 -25.86 33.78 -12.25
C SER A 428 -25.60 32.31 -12.61
N PHE A 429 -24.49 32.00 -13.29
CA PHE A 429 -24.10 30.63 -13.64
C PHE A 429 -23.84 29.77 -12.39
N CYS A 430 -23.08 30.30 -11.42
CA CYS A 430 -22.82 29.62 -10.15
C CYS A 430 -24.12 29.33 -9.38
N ARG A 431 -25.07 30.27 -9.36
CA ARG A 431 -26.38 30.06 -8.72
C ARG A 431 -27.19 28.98 -9.43
N GLN A 432 -27.33 29.08 -10.76
CA GLN A 432 -28.08 28.12 -11.55
C GLN A 432 -27.56 26.68 -11.35
N LYS A 433 -26.25 26.47 -11.39
CA LYS A 433 -25.67 25.13 -11.23
C LYS A 433 -25.84 24.55 -9.82
N ILE A 434 -25.85 25.38 -8.79
CA ILE A 434 -26.17 24.95 -7.41
C ILE A 434 -27.67 24.66 -7.24
N GLU A 435 -28.55 25.40 -7.93
CA GLU A 435 -29.99 25.12 -7.96
C GLU A 435 -30.31 23.84 -8.75
N GLU A 436 -29.62 23.57 -9.86
CA GLU A 436 -29.68 22.29 -10.60
C GLU A 436 -29.25 21.10 -9.73
N LEU A 437 -28.11 21.20 -9.03
CA LEU A 437 -27.64 20.14 -8.12
C LEU A 437 -28.59 19.92 -6.93
N ARG A 438 -29.18 20.98 -6.39
CA ARG A 438 -30.18 20.89 -5.32
C ARG A 438 -31.50 20.27 -5.80
N ALA A 439 -31.93 20.57 -7.04
CA ALA A 439 -33.16 20.01 -7.61
C ALA A 439 -33.09 18.49 -7.86
N LYS A 440 -31.87 17.92 -7.89
CA LYS A 440 -31.62 16.48 -7.99
C LYS A 440 -31.22 15.81 -6.66
N ASP A 441 -31.07 16.58 -5.58
CA ASP A 441 -30.45 16.17 -4.31
C ASP A 441 -28.99 15.66 -4.42
N GLU A 442 -28.28 16.02 -5.50
CA GLU A 442 -26.86 15.69 -5.70
C GLU A 442 -25.93 16.56 -4.83
N LEU A 443 -26.41 17.71 -4.34
CA LEU A 443 -25.58 18.73 -3.66
C LEU A 443 -24.93 18.21 -2.36
N GLN A 444 -25.59 17.32 -1.62
CA GLN A 444 -25.10 16.76 -0.36
C GLN A 444 -23.79 15.97 -0.54
N GLN A 445 -23.58 15.38 -1.73
CA GLN A 445 -22.39 14.58 -2.07
C GLN A 445 -21.09 15.40 -2.12
N TYR A 446 -21.20 16.73 -2.06
CA TYR A 446 -20.08 17.68 -2.12
C TYR A 446 -19.79 18.34 -0.77
N GLU A 447 -20.61 18.11 0.27
CA GLU A 447 -20.40 18.72 1.58
C GLU A 447 -19.04 18.30 2.17
N PRO A 448 -18.15 19.25 2.54
CA PRO A 448 -16.89 18.90 3.17
C PRO A 448 -17.13 18.28 4.55
N GLU A 449 -16.69 17.04 4.74
CA GLU A 449 -16.91 16.26 5.97
C GLU A 449 -16.50 17.06 7.23
N SER A 450 -17.50 17.44 8.02
CA SER A 450 -17.36 18.32 9.17
C SER A 450 -16.88 17.55 10.41
N PHE A 451 -15.62 17.12 10.39
CA PHE A 451 -14.93 16.45 11.49
C PHE A 451 -14.68 17.38 12.71
N ASP A 452 -15.76 17.75 13.40
CA ASP A 452 -15.72 18.07 14.82
C ASP A 452 -15.88 16.76 15.62
N LEU A 453 -14.80 16.36 16.28
CA LEU A 453 -14.58 15.06 16.97
C LEU A 453 -15.53 14.76 18.16
N ASN A 454 -16.60 15.54 18.34
CA ASN A 454 -17.56 15.39 19.44
C ASN A 454 -18.83 14.62 19.06
N ASN A 455 -19.10 14.38 17.76
CA ASN A 455 -20.37 13.82 17.28
C ASN A 455 -20.26 12.45 16.57
N THR A 456 -19.15 11.73 16.73
CA THR A 456 -18.92 10.41 16.08
C THR A 456 -19.68 9.25 16.75
N VAL A 457 -20.92 9.49 17.20
CA VAL A 457 -21.88 8.48 17.64
C VAL A 457 -23.27 8.93 17.18
N GLN A 458 -24.00 8.06 16.46
CA GLN A 458 -25.33 8.29 15.86
C GLN A 458 -25.40 9.18 14.59
N ALA A 459 -24.93 8.65 13.45
CA ALA A 459 -25.37 9.10 12.12
C ALA A 459 -25.23 8.03 11.00
N SER A 460 -25.41 6.74 11.33
CA SER A 460 -25.21 5.62 10.39
C SER A 460 -26.50 4.87 10.06
N ASN A 461 -27.44 5.55 9.41
CA ASN A 461 -28.56 4.89 8.74
C ASN A 461 -28.16 4.58 7.28
N PRO A 462 -28.01 3.31 6.86
CA PRO A 462 -27.81 3.00 5.46
C PRO A 462 -29.08 3.34 4.67
N VAL A 463 -28.95 4.13 3.61
CA VAL A 463 -30.03 4.31 2.64
C VAL A 463 -30.14 3.03 1.82
N GLU A 464 -31.24 2.29 1.98
CA GLU A 464 -31.55 1.14 1.13
C GLU A 464 -31.76 1.60 -0.32
N ILE A 465 -30.74 1.42 -1.16
CA ILE A 465 -30.93 1.46 -2.62
C ILE A 465 -31.70 0.20 -3.00
N GLN A 466 -33.03 0.32 -3.03
CA GLN A 466 -33.92 -0.76 -3.44
C GLN A 466 -33.75 -1.04 -4.93
N THR A 467 -32.82 -1.93 -5.26
CA THR A 467 -32.67 -2.50 -6.60
C THR A 467 -33.92 -3.32 -6.94
N ILE A 468 -34.81 -2.74 -7.75
CA ILE A 468 -36.03 -3.41 -8.23
C ILE A 468 -35.62 -4.51 -9.22
N ALA A 469 -35.29 -5.69 -8.68
CA ALA A 469 -34.94 -6.89 -9.44
C ALA A 469 -36.20 -7.54 -10.04
N SER A 470 -36.78 -6.88 -11.06
CA SER A 470 -37.83 -7.45 -11.89
C SER A 470 -37.25 -8.57 -12.77
N LYS A 471 -37.44 -9.83 -12.35
CA LYS A 471 -37.06 -11.02 -13.13
C LYS A 471 -37.64 -10.98 -14.56
N PRO A 472 -36.81 -11.00 -15.61
CA PRO A 472 -37.20 -11.54 -16.90
C PRO A 472 -37.17 -13.08 -16.84
N SER A 473 -38.01 -13.74 -17.62
CA SER A 473 -37.96 -15.20 -17.78
C SER A 473 -36.73 -15.62 -18.62
N ALA A 474 -36.25 -16.84 -18.41
CA ALA A 474 -34.99 -17.32 -18.96
C ALA A 474 -34.94 -17.42 -20.48
N GLU A 475 -33.86 -16.91 -21.08
CA GLU A 475 -33.22 -17.48 -22.27
C GLU A 475 -31.73 -17.68 -21.96
N LEU A 476 -31.24 -18.91 -22.14
CA LEU A 476 -29.88 -19.32 -21.77
C LEU A 476 -28.85 -18.82 -22.78
N THR A 477 -27.86 -18.05 -22.32
CA THR A 477 -26.72 -17.64 -23.15
C THR A 477 -25.49 -18.46 -22.77
N GLN A 478 -24.77 -19.00 -23.77
CA GLN A 478 -23.85 -20.14 -23.60
C GLN A 478 -22.59 -19.90 -22.75
N GLN A 479 -22.36 -18.70 -22.22
CA GLN A 479 -21.12 -18.35 -21.50
C GLN A 479 -21.14 -18.73 -20.00
N GLU A 480 -22.31 -18.77 -19.35
CA GLU A 480 -22.41 -19.15 -17.93
C GLU A 480 -21.96 -20.61 -17.72
N ALA A 481 -22.37 -21.49 -18.64
CA ALA A 481 -22.05 -22.91 -18.63
C ALA A 481 -20.54 -23.19 -18.66
N GLU A 482 -19.72 -22.36 -19.33
CA GLU A 482 -18.27 -22.60 -19.43
C GLU A 482 -17.53 -22.35 -18.11
N SER A 483 -17.98 -21.38 -17.31
CA SER A 483 -17.31 -21.03 -16.04
C SER A 483 -17.64 -22.01 -14.92
N GLU A 484 -18.91 -22.37 -14.78
CA GLU A 484 -19.36 -23.35 -13.78
C GLU A 484 -18.91 -24.78 -14.16
N SER A 485 -18.85 -25.09 -15.47
CA SER A 485 -18.18 -26.30 -15.97
C SER A 485 -16.70 -26.31 -15.60
N LEU A 486 -15.96 -25.19 -15.73
CA LEU A 486 -14.54 -25.15 -15.38
C LEU A 486 -14.29 -25.48 -13.91
N HIS A 487 -15.06 -24.91 -12.97
CA HIS A 487 -14.92 -25.21 -11.54
C HIS A 487 -15.29 -26.66 -11.22
N THR A 488 -16.36 -27.19 -11.82
CA THR A 488 -16.79 -28.59 -11.64
C THR A 488 -15.77 -29.56 -12.22
N PHE A 489 -15.26 -29.31 -13.42
CA PHE A 489 -14.23 -30.10 -14.09
C PHE A 489 -12.90 -30.07 -13.33
N LEU A 490 -12.49 -28.93 -12.79
CA LEU A 490 -11.27 -28.82 -11.96
C LEU A 490 -11.42 -29.57 -10.63
N ARG A 491 -12.61 -29.59 -10.01
CA ARG A 491 -12.93 -30.43 -8.84
C ARG A 491 -12.79 -31.91 -9.19
N ASP A 492 -13.47 -32.37 -10.24
CA ASP A 492 -13.44 -33.77 -10.71
C ASP A 492 -12.04 -34.25 -11.09
N GLN A 493 -11.30 -33.45 -11.86
CA GLN A 493 -9.95 -33.80 -12.31
C GLN A 493 -8.96 -33.81 -11.14
N THR A 494 -9.10 -32.90 -10.17
CA THR A 494 -8.30 -32.92 -8.93
C THR A 494 -8.65 -34.14 -8.08
N PHE A 495 -9.93 -34.48 -7.94
CA PHE A 495 -10.38 -35.64 -7.17
C PHE A 495 -9.84 -36.95 -7.76
N ARG A 496 -9.93 -37.13 -9.09
CA ARG A 496 -9.34 -38.30 -9.78
C ARG A 496 -7.81 -38.36 -9.65
N MET A 497 -7.12 -37.21 -9.63
CA MET A 497 -5.69 -37.17 -9.37
C MET A 497 -5.36 -37.61 -7.93
N VAL A 498 -6.14 -37.17 -6.94
CA VAL A 498 -6.01 -37.59 -5.53
C VAL A 498 -6.32 -39.08 -5.37
N GLN A 499 -7.36 -39.62 -6.02
CA GLN A 499 -7.65 -41.06 -6.04
C GLN A 499 -6.45 -41.85 -6.60
N TYR A 500 -5.90 -41.43 -7.74
CA TYR A 500 -4.75 -42.11 -8.37
C TYR A 500 -3.49 -42.04 -7.51
N GLN A 501 -3.16 -40.89 -6.94
CA GLN A 501 -2.02 -40.74 -6.03
C GLN A 501 -2.20 -41.57 -4.75
N THR A 502 -3.40 -41.56 -4.16
CA THR A 502 -3.72 -42.35 -2.96
C THR A 502 -3.60 -43.85 -3.23
N ALA A 503 -4.19 -44.35 -4.30
CA ALA A 503 -4.08 -45.75 -4.70
C ALA A 503 -2.61 -46.16 -4.97
N THR A 504 -1.85 -45.32 -5.67
CA THR A 504 -0.43 -45.57 -5.97
C THR A 504 0.41 -45.62 -4.70
N ASN A 505 0.19 -44.69 -3.76
CA ASN A 505 0.91 -44.64 -2.49
C ASN A 505 0.59 -45.85 -1.59
N PHE A 506 -0.68 -46.27 -1.53
CA PHE A 506 -1.06 -47.49 -0.80
C PHE A 506 -0.52 -48.77 -1.46
N HIS A 507 -0.52 -48.88 -2.79
CA HIS A 507 0.11 -49.99 -3.50
C HIS A 507 1.62 -50.07 -3.19
N LEU A 508 2.34 -48.95 -3.23
CA LEU A 508 3.77 -48.89 -2.88
C LEU A 508 4.02 -49.27 -1.41
N LEU A 509 3.15 -48.86 -0.49
CA LEU A 509 3.21 -49.24 0.93
C LEU A 509 3.00 -50.76 1.11
N LEU A 510 1.95 -51.33 0.51
CA LEU A 510 1.60 -52.75 0.63
C LEU A 510 2.63 -53.65 -0.06
N GLN A 511 3.18 -53.24 -1.20
CA GLN A 511 4.30 -53.91 -1.85
C GLN A 511 5.58 -53.87 -0.99
N SER A 512 5.84 -52.76 -0.30
CA SER A 512 6.97 -52.62 0.62
C SER A 512 6.81 -53.50 1.86
N LEU A 513 5.62 -53.51 2.48
CA LEU A 513 5.28 -54.40 3.59
C LEU A 513 5.40 -55.88 3.19
N SER A 514 4.91 -56.25 2.01
CA SER A 514 5.03 -57.62 1.47
C SER A 514 6.49 -58.06 1.36
N ARG A 515 7.36 -57.22 0.77
CA ARG A 515 8.82 -57.46 0.69
C ARG A 515 9.51 -57.53 2.05
N VAL A 516 8.97 -56.89 3.08
CA VAL A 516 9.45 -57.00 4.47
C VAL A 516 9.04 -58.35 5.08
N PHE A 517 7.78 -58.77 4.91
CA PHE A 517 7.31 -60.08 5.41
C PHE A 517 7.92 -61.28 4.66
N GLU A 518 8.27 -61.13 3.38
CA GLU A 518 9.08 -62.11 2.63
C GLU A 518 10.48 -62.31 3.23
N LYS A 519 11.06 -61.27 3.84
CA LYS A 519 12.41 -61.30 4.44
C LYS A 519 12.42 -61.64 5.93
N LEU A 520 11.34 -61.38 6.66
CA LEU A 520 11.23 -61.70 8.09
C LEU A 520 11.19 -63.21 8.35
N GLU A 521 12.14 -63.73 9.13
CA GLU A 521 12.20 -65.14 9.54
C GLU A 521 10.99 -65.53 10.41
N THR A 522 9.96 -66.04 9.74
CA THR A 522 8.65 -66.36 10.31
C THR A 522 8.20 -67.73 9.80
N LYS A 523 7.34 -68.42 10.55
CA LYS A 523 6.81 -69.72 10.11
C LYS A 523 6.07 -69.55 8.78
N LYS A 524 6.37 -70.41 7.80
CA LYS A 524 5.90 -70.29 6.42
C LYS A 524 4.38 -70.05 6.31
N SER A 525 3.57 -70.80 7.05
CA SER A 525 2.11 -70.64 7.08
C SER A 525 1.65 -69.28 7.63
N THR A 526 2.38 -68.68 8.57
CA THR A 526 2.11 -67.32 9.09
C THR A 526 2.47 -66.26 8.04
N ARG A 527 3.59 -66.43 7.33
CA ARG A 527 3.99 -65.53 6.22
C ARG A 527 2.98 -65.58 5.08
N GLU A 528 2.60 -66.78 4.64
CA GLU A 528 1.61 -66.97 3.55
C GLU A 528 0.24 -66.39 3.93
N TYR A 529 -0.18 -66.53 5.19
CA TYR A 529 -1.40 -65.88 5.70
C TYR A 529 -1.31 -64.34 5.69
N ILE A 530 -0.18 -63.77 6.13
CA ILE A 530 0.01 -62.30 6.13
C ILE A 530 0.03 -61.74 4.70
N LEU A 531 0.72 -62.40 3.76
CA LEU A 531 0.75 -61.98 2.35
C LEU A 531 -0.65 -62.10 1.70
N TYR A 532 -1.42 -63.14 2.02
CA TYR A 532 -2.81 -63.27 1.59
C TYR A 532 -3.69 -62.13 2.12
N GLN A 533 -3.54 -61.78 3.41
CA GLN A 533 -4.28 -60.65 4.00
C GLN A 533 -3.86 -59.29 3.42
N LEU A 534 -2.58 -59.09 3.10
CA LEU A 534 -2.10 -57.88 2.43
C LEU A 534 -2.68 -57.72 1.02
N GLY A 535 -2.72 -58.79 0.21
CA GLY A 535 -3.35 -58.77 -1.12
C GLY A 535 -4.88 -58.59 -1.06
N SER A 536 -5.54 -59.18 -0.08
CA SER A 536 -6.97 -58.98 0.22
C SER A 536 -7.26 -57.52 0.59
N LEU A 537 -6.40 -56.91 1.41
CA LEU A 537 -6.47 -55.49 1.79
C LEU A 537 -6.17 -54.56 0.61
N GLU A 538 -5.21 -54.91 -0.25
CA GLU A 538 -4.88 -54.17 -1.47
C GLU A 538 -6.09 -54.08 -2.41
N GLN A 539 -6.71 -55.23 -2.73
CA GLN A 539 -7.90 -55.27 -3.58
C GLN A 539 -9.07 -54.49 -2.95
N SER A 540 -9.34 -54.68 -1.66
CA SER A 540 -10.45 -53.99 -0.98
C SER A 540 -10.25 -52.47 -0.88
N LEU A 541 -9.01 -52.01 -0.68
CA LEU A 541 -8.68 -50.57 -0.73
C LEU A 541 -8.82 -50.01 -2.14
N GLN A 542 -8.35 -50.73 -3.17
CA GLN A 542 -8.44 -50.27 -4.55
C GLN A 542 -9.89 -50.22 -5.05
N GLU A 543 -10.74 -51.17 -4.65
CA GLU A 543 -12.18 -51.14 -4.88
C GLU A 543 -12.85 -49.95 -4.16
N ARG A 544 -12.53 -49.67 -2.88
CA ARG A 544 -13.04 -48.48 -2.19
C ARG A 544 -12.60 -47.16 -2.82
N ILE A 545 -11.32 -47.01 -3.14
CA ILE A 545 -10.76 -45.78 -3.71
C ILE A 545 -11.33 -45.51 -5.12
N THR A 546 -11.65 -46.55 -5.89
CA THR A 546 -12.26 -46.39 -7.22
C THR A 546 -13.77 -46.22 -7.21
N GLN A 547 -14.46 -46.60 -6.11
CA GLN A 547 -15.89 -46.38 -5.92
C GLN A 547 -16.24 -45.03 -5.28
N SER A 548 -15.28 -44.33 -4.66
CA SER A 548 -15.53 -43.04 -4.00
C SER A 548 -15.90 -41.92 -4.98
N SER A 549 -16.78 -41.03 -4.54
CA SER A 549 -17.29 -39.89 -5.31
C SER A 549 -16.88 -38.54 -4.70
N PRO A 550 -16.86 -37.45 -5.49
CA PRO A 550 -16.54 -36.11 -4.98
C PRO A 550 -17.50 -35.59 -3.90
N ASP A 551 -18.72 -36.12 -3.80
CA ASP A 551 -19.75 -35.67 -2.87
C ASP A 551 -19.82 -36.49 -1.57
N ASP A 552 -19.21 -37.69 -1.53
CA ASP A 552 -19.10 -38.54 -0.32
C ASP A 552 -18.41 -37.77 0.82
N VAL A 553 -17.40 -36.96 0.45
CA VAL A 553 -16.61 -36.09 1.34
C VAL A 553 -17.47 -35.09 2.13
N LYS A 554 -18.68 -34.75 1.64
CA LYS A 554 -19.64 -33.91 2.39
C LYS A 554 -20.42 -34.70 3.43
N GLN A 555 -20.74 -35.97 3.18
CA GLN A 555 -21.54 -36.78 4.10
C GLN A 555 -20.77 -37.21 5.36
N GLU A 556 -19.46 -37.47 5.24
CA GLU A 556 -18.63 -37.79 6.42
C GLU A 556 -18.46 -36.58 7.37
N ALA A 557 -18.46 -35.36 6.84
CA ALA A 557 -18.40 -34.13 7.65
C ALA A 557 -19.63 -33.96 8.55
N ASP A 558 -20.84 -34.14 7.99
CA ASP A 558 -22.09 -34.03 8.73
C ASP A 558 -22.32 -35.21 9.70
N SER A 559 -21.74 -36.38 9.42
CA SER A 559 -21.94 -37.61 10.23
C SER A 559 -20.95 -37.78 11.39
N SER A 560 -19.92 -36.93 11.50
CA SER A 560 -18.83 -37.08 12.49
C SER A 560 -19.18 -36.61 13.92
N ALA A 561 -20.40 -36.15 14.17
CA ALA A 561 -20.77 -35.44 15.40
C ALA A 561 -21.17 -36.32 16.60
N ASP A 562 -21.54 -37.60 16.40
CA ASP A 562 -22.34 -38.37 17.40
C ASP A 562 -21.62 -39.58 18.03
N THR A 563 -20.28 -39.63 18.00
CA THR A 563 -19.52 -40.71 18.66
C THR A 563 -18.24 -40.24 19.36
N LEU A 564 -18.34 -39.69 20.58
CA LEU A 564 -17.25 -39.68 21.58
C LEU A 564 -17.72 -39.24 23.00
N ALA A 565 -18.45 -40.11 23.71
CA ALA A 565 -18.81 -39.90 25.12
C ALA A 565 -17.71 -40.47 26.07
N PRO A 566 -17.15 -39.69 27.02
CA PRO A 566 -15.99 -40.11 27.81
C PRO A 566 -16.32 -40.92 29.07
N SER A 567 -15.46 -41.88 29.42
CA SER A 567 -15.47 -42.63 30.69
C SER A 567 -14.27 -42.26 31.59
N LYS A 568 -14.41 -42.41 32.92
CA LYS A 568 -13.43 -42.02 33.97
C LYS A 568 -13.41 -43.05 35.12
N PRO A 569 -12.42 -43.05 36.05
CA PRO A 569 -11.06 -42.48 36.02
C PRO A 569 -10.04 -43.66 35.87
N PRO A 570 -9.11 -44.08 36.78
CA PRO A 570 -8.63 -43.61 38.10
C PRO A 570 -7.21 -42.96 38.05
N ASP A 571 -6.54 -42.85 39.19
CA ASP A 571 -5.31 -42.07 39.42
C ASP A 571 -4.01 -42.90 39.60
N ALA A 572 -2.84 -42.26 39.40
CA ALA A 572 -1.72 -42.24 40.37
C ALA A 572 -0.59 -41.24 40.00
N SER A 573 -0.61 -40.05 40.61
CA SER A 573 0.50 -39.14 40.98
C SER A 573 1.92 -39.26 40.36
N GLN A 574 2.45 -38.15 39.83
CA GLN A 574 3.60 -37.40 40.41
C GLN A 574 3.84 -36.02 39.74
N GLN A 575 4.66 -35.17 40.37
CA GLN A 575 5.01 -33.76 40.05
C GLN A 575 6.47 -33.52 40.52
N PRO A 576 7.18 -32.39 40.25
CA PRO A 576 6.84 -31.18 39.46
C PRO A 576 8.00 -30.70 38.52
N ALA A 577 8.02 -29.40 38.17
CA ALA A 577 9.18 -28.60 37.71
C ALA A 577 9.68 -28.77 36.25
N LEU A 578 10.21 -27.76 35.54
CA LEU A 578 10.14 -26.28 35.68
C LEU A 578 10.54 -25.60 34.34
N TYR A 579 10.23 -24.30 34.23
CA TYR A 579 10.61 -23.34 33.19
C TYR A 579 9.96 -23.46 31.81
N ASP A 580 9.75 -22.26 31.26
CA ASP A 580 9.06 -21.87 30.03
C ASP A 580 10.02 -20.89 29.31
N SER A 581 10.21 -21.05 28.00
CA SER A 581 11.31 -20.41 27.26
C SER A 581 11.16 -20.51 25.74
N ASP A 582 9.97 -20.27 25.19
CA ASP A 582 9.85 -20.01 23.76
C ASP A 582 10.18 -18.54 23.45
N ALA A 583 11.07 -18.33 22.50
CA ALA A 583 11.45 -17.03 21.98
C ALA A 583 11.15 -17.01 20.48
N GLU A 584 10.12 -16.26 20.11
CA GLU A 584 9.91 -15.78 18.73
C GLU A 584 10.65 -14.44 18.64
N ASP A 585 11.70 -14.28 17.84
CA ASP A 585 11.86 -14.56 16.41
C ASP A 585 11.10 -13.53 15.56
N ASP A 586 11.88 -12.72 14.84
CA ASP A 586 11.45 -11.53 14.10
C ASP A 586 12.58 -11.16 13.11
N GLU A 587 12.76 -12.01 12.09
CA GLU A 587 13.41 -11.61 10.84
C GLU A 587 12.63 -10.38 10.25
N ASP A 588 13.17 -9.50 9.41
CA ASP A 588 13.88 -9.89 8.21
C ASP A 588 14.57 -8.70 7.48
N TYR A 589 15.55 -9.04 6.63
CA TYR A 589 15.91 -8.35 5.36
C TYR A 589 16.36 -6.84 5.33
N LYS A 590 17.11 -6.37 4.30
CA LYS A 590 17.70 -7.02 3.10
C LYS A 590 18.93 -6.26 2.55
N GLU A 591 19.70 -6.97 1.71
CA GLU A 591 20.40 -6.50 0.49
C GLU A 591 21.51 -5.39 0.58
N ASP A 592 22.55 -5.40 -0.26
CA ASP A 592 22.98 -6.42 -1.24
C ASP A 592 24.49 -6.34 -1.53
N GLY A 593 25.00 -7.35 -2.26
CA GLY A 593 26.11 -7.19 -3.20
C GLY A 593 27.38 -8.00 -2.94
N PHE A 594 27.76 -8.84 -3.91
CA PHE A 594 29.15 -8.98 -4.36
C PHE A 594 29.22 -9.56 -5.79
N GLU A 595 30.22 -9.14 -6.56
CA GLU A 595 30.61 -9.78 -7.84
C GLU A 595 31.39 -11.08 -7.56
N GLY A 596 31.36 -12.04 -8.49
CA GLY A 596 31.87 -13.41 -8.27
C GLY A 596 33.13 -13.79 -9.04
N ASP A 597 33.68 -14.97 -8.72
CA ASP A 597 34.75 -15.69 -9.44
C ASP A 597 34.50 -17.21 -9.27
N PRO A 598 34.83 -18.12 -10.22
CA PRO A 598 33.84 -19.13 -10.61
C PRO A 598 34.37 -20.58 -10.65
N ASN A 599 34.29 -21.31 -9.52
CA ASN A 599 34.46 -22.77 -9.50
C ASN A 599 33.84 -23.42 -8.24
N ASN A 600 32.66 -24.06 -8.37
CA ASN A 600 32.35 -25.36 -7.76
C ASN A 600 30.94 -25.86 -8.14
N ASP A 601 30.91 -26.92 -8.95
CA ASP A 601 29.91 -28.00 -9.04
C ASP A 601 28.45 -27.71 -8.60
N ASP A 602 27.59 -27.36 -9.57
CA ASP A 602 26.13 -27.40 -9.43
C ASP A 602 25.61 -28.85 -9.33
N GLY A 603 24.73 -29.14 -8.37
CA GLY A 603 24.07 -30.46 -8.36
C GLY A 603 23.09 -30.82 -7.25
N ASN A 604 23.04 -30.12 -6.11
CA ASN A 604 22.30 -30.62 -4.94
C ASN A 604 21.49 -29.59 -4.11
N THR A 605 21.44 -28.32 -4.53
CA THR A 605 20.73 -27.24 -3.81
C THR A 605 19.21 -27.38 -3.86
N ASN A 606 18.66 -27.81 -5.01
CA ASN A 606 17.22 -27.78 -5.27
C ASN A 606 16.40 -28.72 -4.36
N LEU A 607 16.97 -29.87 -3.96
CA LEU A 607 16.33 -30.84 -3.06
C LEU A 607 16.25 -30.33 -1.61
N GLN A 608 17.21 -29.50 -1.17
CA GLN A 608 17.15 -28.91 0.17
C GLN A 608 16.05 -27.83 0.25
N SER A 609 15.90 -27.00 -0.78
CA SER A 609 14.83 -26.00 -0.85
C SER A 609 13.42 -26.60 -0.88
N GLU A 610 13.21 -27.71 -1.61
CA GLU A 610 11.90 -28.40 -1.56
C GLU A 610 11.61 -28.97 -0.17
N LEU A 611 12.59 -29.62 0.48
CA LEU A 611 12.42 -30.17 1.83
C LEU A 611 12.13 -29.07 2.86
N GLN A 612 12.83 -27.95 2.80
CA GLN A 612 12.66 -26.80 3.69
C GLN A 612 11.28 -26.13 3.49
N THR A 613 10.80 -26.03 2.25
CA THR A 613 9.44 -25.55 1.92
C THR A 613 8.36 -26.48 2.50
N LEU A 614 8.57 -27.79 2.43
CA LEU A 614 7.62 -28.80 2.94
C LEU A 614 7.60 -28.84 4.48
N VAL A 615 8.74 -28.63 5.13
CA VAL A 615 8.82 -28.45 6.59
C VAL A 615 8.07 -27.18 7.03
N SER A 616 8.28 -26.05 6.36
CA SER A 616 7.55 -24.79 6.66
C SER A 616 6.04 -25.02 6.63
N GLN A 617 5.49 -25.59 5.54
CA GLN A 617 4.04 -25.81 5.40
C GLN A 617 3.45 -26.76 6.48
N VAL A 618 4.25 -27.67 7.05
CA VAL A 618 3.82 -28.55 8.14
C VAL A 618 3.90 -27.86 9.51
N MET A 619 4.80 -26.90 9.68
CA MET A 619 4.85 -26.04 10.87
C MET A 619 3.70 -25.01 10.82
N ASP A 620 3.51 -24.31 9.71
CA ASP A 620 2.47 -23.29 9.50
C ASP A 620 1.06 -23.79 9.90
N VAL A 621 0.69 -25.02 9.48
CA VAL A 621 -0.61 -25.62 9.81
C VAL A 621 -0.76 -25.90 11.31
N LYS A 622 0.27 -26.44 11.96
CA LYS A 622 0.23 -26.72 13.40
C LYS A 622 0.28 -25.46 14.24
N PHE A 623 1.02 -24.45 13.78
CA PHE A 623 1.11 -23.14 14.41
C PHE A 623 -0.24 -22.41 14.32
N LYS A 624 -0.93 -22.50 13.17
CA LYS A 624 -2.29 -21.98 12.99
C LYS A 624 -3.30 -22.68 13.91
N ASP A 625 -3.29 -24.02 14.01
CA ASP A 625 -4.16 -24.75 14.95
C ASP A 625 -3.89 -24.35 16.42
N ALA A 626 -2.63 -24.11 16.78
CA ALA A 626 -2.24 -23.65 18.11
C ALA A 626 -2.72 -22.21 18.38
N ILE A 627 -2.56 -21.29 17.42
CA ILE A 627 -3.02 -19.90 17.50
C ILE A 627 -4.54 -19.82 17.56
N GLU A 628 -5.29 -20.57 16.75
CA GLU A 628 -6.75 -20.56 16.80
C GLU A 628 -7.26 -21.04 18.17
N LYS A 629 -6.60 -22.07 18.74
CA LYS A 629 -6.91 -22.54 20.09
C LYS A 629 -6.56 -21.52 21.18
N GLN A 630 -5.36 -20.91 21.15
CA GLN A 630 -5.02 -19.85 22.10
C GLN A 630 -5.94 -18.64 21.96
N THR A 631 -6.31 -18.27 20.73
CA THR A 631 -7.23 -17.15 20.46
C THR A 631 -8.59 -17.41 21.12
N TYR A 632 -9.12 -18.63 21.04
CA TYR A 632 -10.38 -19.01 21.69
C TYR A 632 -10.27 -19.00 23.24
N GLU A 633 -9.15 -19.45 23.81
CA GLU A 633 -8.89 -19.38 25.25
C GLU A 633 -8.72 -17.93 25.75
N ILE A 634 -8.04 -17.07 24.97
CA ILE A 634 -7.91 -15.62 25.22
C ILE A 634 -9.27 -14.93 25.11
N GLU A 635 -10.07 -15.21 24.07
CA GLU A 635 -11.38 -14.61 23.90
C GLU A 635 -12.32 -15.00 25.05
N SER A 636 -12.35 -16.28 25.45
CA SER A 636 -13.11 -16.73 26.61
C SER A 636 -12.69 -16.00 27.90
N ARG A 637 -11.38 -15.79 28.09
CA ARG A 637 -10.83 -15.05 29.24
C ARG A 637 -11.19 -13.56 29.19
N VAL A 638 -11.17 -12.93 28.02
CA VAL A 638 -11.60 -11.54 27.81
C VAL A 638 -13.10 -11.39 28.07
N GLN A 639 -13.94 -12.29 27.53
CA GLN A 639 -15.38 -12.29 27.79
C GLN A 639 -15.68 -12.46 29.29
N GLN A 640 -14.94 -13.31 30.01
CA GLN A 640 -15.06 -13.46 31.47
C GLN A 640 -14.64 -12.18 32.23
N LEU A 641 -13.55 -11.52 31.84
CA LEU A 641 -13.10 -10.27 32.44
C LEU A 641 -14.11 -9.13 32.20
N VAL A 642 -14.62 -9.00 30.97
CA VAL A 642 -15.67 -8.02 30.62
C VAL A 642 -16.95 -8.32 31.41
N ALA A 643 -17.39 -9.57 31.51
CA ALA A 643 -18.55 -9.94 32.32
C ALA A 643 -18.36 -9.62 33.82
N ALA A 644 -17.17 -9.83 34.37
CA ALA A 644 -16.85 -9.46 35.75
C ALA A 644 -16.83 -7.93 35.95
N GLN A 645 -16.22 -7.19 35.03
CA GLN A 645 -16.12 -5.72 35.09
C GLN A 645 -17.50 -5.05 34.93
N VAL A 646 -18.33 -5.53 33.99
CA VAL A 646 -19.71 -5.07 33.82
C VAL A 646 -20.55 -5.39 35.06
N LYS A 647 -20.40 -6.59 35.65
CA LYS A 647 -21.10 -6.99 36.88
C LYS A 647 -20.73 -6.10 38.07
N GLU A 648 -19.47 -5.73 38.21
CA GLU A 648 -19.00 -4.83 39.27
C GLU A 648 -19.43 -3.38 39.02
N GLU A 649 -19.41 -2.91 37.77
CA GLU A 649 -19.86 -1.54 37.45
C GLU A 649 -21.38 -1.38 37.60
N VAL A 650 -22.17 -2.40 37.19
CA VAL A 650 -23.61 -2.47 37.51
C VAL A 650 -23.84 -2.50 39.02
N ARG A 651 -23.03 -3.25 39.79
CA ARG A 651 -23.11 -3.28 41.26
C ARG A 651 -22.85 -1.90 41.88
N LYS A 652 -21.85 -1.16 41.40
CA LYS A 652 -21.59 0.23 41.82
C LYS A 652 -22.74 1.16 41.48
N GLN A 653 -23.26 1.10 40.26
CA GLN A 653 -24.38 1.95 39.84
C GLN A 653 -25.65 1.64 40.63
N LEU A 654 -25.93 0.36 40.94
CA LEU A 654 -27.04 -0.04 41.81
C LEU A 654 -26.88 0.53 43.23
N ALA A 655 -25.68 0.42 43.82
CA ALA A 655 -25.38 1.00 45.12
C ALA A 655 -25.48 2.55 45.11
N HIS A 656 -25.08 3.20 44.02
CA HIS A 656 -25.17 4.65 43.88
C HIS A 656 -26.63 5.14 43.72
N LEU A 657 -27.51 4.31 43.15
CA LEU A 657 -28.96 4.55 43.12
C LEU A 657 -29.59 4.32 44.50
N MET A 658 -29.29 3.21 45.18
CA MET A 658 -29.83 2.91 46.51
C MET A 658 -29.47 3.96 47.58
N ASN A 659 -28.29 4.59 47.46
CA ASN A 659 -27.87 5.69 48.34
C ASN A 659 -28.54 7.05 48.01
N ARG A 660 -29.45 7.13 47.04
CA ARG A 660 -30.06 8.39 46.58
C ARG A 660 -31.46 8.64 47.11
N ASP A 661 -32.15 7.63 47.62
CA ASP A 661 -33.52 7.71 48.15
C ASP A 661 -33.56 7.81 49.68
N SER A 662 -33.25 9.00 50.22
CA SER A 662 -33.53 9.37 51.62
C SER A 662 -33.60 10.91 51.76
N PRO A 663 -34.80 11.53 51.86
CA PRO A 663 -34.95 12.98 51.74
C PRO A 663 -35.13 13.72 53.07
N SER A 664 -34.51 14.91 53.21
CA SER A 664 -34.88 15.91 54.22
C SER A 664 -34.60 17.37 53.80
N LEU A 665 -35.65 18.00 53.24
CA LEU A 665 -36.15 19.33 53.62
C LEU A 665 -35.18 20.54 53.75
N THR A 666 -35.10 21.35 52.68
CA THR A 666 -35.50 22.80 52.60
C THR A 666 -35.10 23.85 53.68
N PRO A 667 -35.04 25.17 53.36
CA PRO A 667 -34.61 25.82 52.11
C PRO A 667 -33.89 27.21 52.27
N GLN A 668 -32.90 27.52 51.40
CA GLN A 668 -32.51 28.92 50.98
C GLN A 668 -32.04 29.92 52.08
N PRO A 669 -31.67 31.21 51.78
CA PRO A 669 -31.32 31.86 50.49
C PRO A 669 -29.96 32.64 50.48
N THR A 670 -29.64 33.22 49.31
CA THR A 670 -28.88 34.50 49.11
C THR A 670 -27.39 34.67 49.49
N ALA A 671 -26.56 34.75 48.42
CA ALA A 671 -25.80 35.95 48.00
C ALA A 671 -24.37 36.28 48.50
N THR A 672 -23.57 36.75 47.51
CA THR A 672 -22.49 37.77 47.57
C THR A 672 -21.16 37.54 48.32
N THR A 673 -20.13 37.21 47.52
CA THR A 673 -18.87 38.00 47.35
C THR A 673 -17.76 38.01 48.45
N ILE A 674 -16.51 38.25 47.98
CA ILE A 674 -15.32 38.83 48.68
C ILE A 674 -14.22 37.87 49.21
N LEU A 675 -13.05 38.00 48.55
CA LEU A 675 -11.62 37.92 48.99
C LEU A 675 -11.07 36.79 49.89
N ALA A 676 -9.84 36.37 49.51
CA ALA A 676 -8.81 35.67 50.30
C ALA A 676 -8.05 36.69 51.23
N PRO A 677 -6.92 36.40 51.97
CA PRO A 677 -6.00 35.24 51.86
C PRO A 677 -5.20 34.75 53.13
N LYS A 678 -4.31 33.77 52.89
CA LYS A 678 -2.96 33.54 53.50
C LYS A 678 -2.78 32.94 54.93
N ARG A 679 -1.89 31.93 54.96
CA ARG A 679 -1.03 31.42 56.08
C ARG A 679 -1.80 30.64 57.18
N ALA A 680 -1.23 29.61 57.83
CA ALA A 680 0.18 29.32 58.13
C ALA A 680 0.70 27.94 57.60
N ARG A 681 1.73 27.40 58.26
CA ARG A 681 2.52 26.18 57.95
C ARG A 681 2.90 25.50 59.28
N ASP A 682 3.48 24.31 59.19
CA ASP A 682 4.11 23.47 60.23
C ASP A 682 3.05 22.53 60.86
N ASP A 683 3.00 21.25 60.45
CA ASP A 683 3.77 20.06 60.94
C ASP A 683 3.10 19.52 62.23
N GLU A 684 2.77 18.24 62.46
CA GLU A 684 3.28 16.91 62.03
C GLU A 684 2.16 16.08 61.31
N GLU A 685 2.39 15.35 60.22
CA GLU A 685 3.02 14.02 60.06
C GLU A 685 2.20 12.80 60.56
N GLU A 686 1.25 12.34 59.72
CA GLU A 686 0.82 10.92 59.67
C GLU A 686 0.72 10.49 58.19
N GLN A 687 1.09 9.25 57.87
CA GLN A 687 1.47 8.84 56.51
C GLN A 687 0.32 8.15 55.75
N LEU A 688 0.02 8.66 54.54
CA LEU A 688 -0.63 7.90 53.47
C LEU A 688 0.14 8.13 52.16
N GLU A 689 0.41 7.03 51.46
CA GLU A 689 1.43 6.98 50.42
C GLU A 689 1.05 7.82 49.19
N GLN A 690 1.86 8.85 48.90
CA GLN A 690 1.94 9.39 47.55
C GLN A 690 2.73 8.39 46.70
N SER A 691 2.05 7.73 45.77
CA SER A 691 2.69 6.97 44.69
C SER A 691 3.58 7.90 43.87
N ARG A 692 4.89 7.86 44.14
CA ARG A 692 5.90 8.58 43.36
C ARG A 692 5.83 8.09 41.92
N GLU A 693 5.43 8.97 40.99
CA GLU A 693 5.72 8.76 39.57
C GLU A 693 7.24 8.60 39.40
N ALA A 694 7.66 7.47 38.84
CA ALA A 694 9.08 7.13 38.72
C ALA A 694 9.78 8.09 37.76
N GLN A 695 10.52 9.07 38.30
CA GLN A 695 11.38 9.92 37.49
C GLN A 695 12.49 9.09 36.85
N PHE A 696 12.46 8.97 35.52
CA PHE A 696 13.49 8.29 34.74
C PHE A 696 14.89 8.84 35.07
N ALA A 697 15.78 7.95 35.49
CA ALA A 697 17.16 8.25 35.85
C ALA A 697 18.11 7.25 35.18
N LEU A 698 19.34 7.67 34.88
CA LEU A 698 20.38 6.75 34.42
C LEU A 698 20.90 5.95 35.63
N SER A 699 21.06 4.65 35.48
CA SER A 699 21.65 3.83 36.54
C SER A 699 23.14 4.14 36.66
N SER A 700 23.63 4.45 37.85
CA SER A 700 25.07 4.67 38.09
C SER A 700 25.88 3.38 38.23
N SER A 701 25.22 2.21 38.30
CA SER A 701 25.86 0.91 38.60
C SER A 701 26.22 0.05 37.39
N LEU A 702 25.97 0.49 36.16
CA LEU A 702 26.28 -0.31 34.95
C LEU A 702 27.79 -0.39 34.72
N ASP A 703 28.32 -1.58 34.49
CA ASP A 703 29.75 -1.85 34.28
C ASP A 703 30.08 -2.53 32.93
N SER A 704 29.10 -3.03 32.20
CA SER A 704 29.23 -3.56 30.84
C SER A 704 28.81 -2.57 29.73
N ILE A 705 29.23 -2.83 28.50
CA ILE A 705 28.76 -2.16 27.28
C ILE A 705 27.34 -2.62 26.94
N GLU A 706 27.00 -3.89 27.21
CA GLU A 706 25.68 -4.46 26.91
C GLU A 706 24.59 -3.75 27.70
N ASP A 707 24.76 -3.57 29.01
CA ASP A 707 23.85 -2.81 29.87
C ASP A 707 23.70 -1.36 29.41
N VAL A 708 24.79 -0.74 28.95
CA VAL A 708 24.79 0.63 28.40
C VAL A 708 23.98 0.72 27.10
N VAL A 709 23.97 -0.33 26.28
CA VAL A 709 23.14 -0.42 25.07
C VAL A 709 21.68 -0.72 25.43
N LEU A 710 21.43 -1.62 26.40
CA LEU A 710 20.10 -1.96 26.90
C LEU A 710 19.41 -0.76 27.55
N GLU A 711 20.06 -0.05 28.48
CA GLU A 711 19.57 1.22 29.06
C GLU A 711 19.21 2.24 27.95
N TRP A 712 19.95 2.20 26.83
CA TRP A 712 19.76 3.16 25.75
C TRP A 712 18.56 2.89 24.85
N PHE A 713 18.21 1.62 24.63
CA PHE A 713 17.20 1.23 23.62
C PHE A 713 16.03 0.42 24.19
N THR A 714 16.23 -0.39 25.23
CA THR A 714 15.22 -1.27 25.82
C THR A 714 14.36 -0.49 26.84
N PRO A 715 13.03 -0.40 26.66
CA PRO A 715 12.14 0.23 27.64
C PRO A 715 12.21 -0.47 29.00
N ASN A 716 12.34 0.29 30.09
CA ASN A 716 12.29 -0.25 31.45
C ASN A 716 10.86 -0.13 32.04
N PRO A 717 10.18 -1.23 32.38
CA PRO A 717 8.86 -1.21 33.03
C PRO A 717 8.82 -0.42 34.33
N GLU A 718 9.87 -0.48 35.15
CA GLU A 718 9.98 0.23 36.44
C GLU A 718 10.10 1.75 36.26
N MET A 719 10.51 2.20 35.07
CA MET A 719 10.62 3.62 34.70
C MET A 719 9.56 4.01 33.65
N GLY A 720 8.38 3.39 33.70
CA GLY A 720 7.23 3.77 32.89
C GLY A 720 7.32 3.37 31.41
N ASN A 721 8.06 2.30 31.10
CA ASN A 721 8.40 1.89 29.72
C ASN A 721 9.13 2.99 28.93
N GLU A 722 10.06 3.69 29.59
CA GLU A 722 10.99 4.61 28.95
C GLU A 722 12.41 4.02 28.87
N CYS A 723 13.20 4.51 27.91
CA CYS A 723 14.64 4.29 27.78
C CYS A 723 15.32 5.59 27.35
N VAL A 724 16.66 5.63 27.30
CA VAL A 724 17.36 6.88 26.92
C VAL A 724 16.98 7.35 25.51
N HIS A 725 16.67 6.44 24.58
CA HIS A 725 16.15 6.82 23.25
C HIS A 725 14.76 7.48 23.34
N THR A 726 13.79 6.93 24.07
CA THR A 726 12.44 7.52 24.16
C THR A 726 12.48 8.85 24.92
N MET A 727 13.29 8.96 25.98
CA MET A 727 13.44 10.21 26.74
C MET A 727 14.07 11.33 25.91
N ASN A 728 15.08 11.02 25.09
CA ASN A 728 15.61 11.97 24.10
C ASN A 728 14.58 12.35 23.02
N ARG A 729 13.63 11.48 22.68
CA ARG A 729 12.55 11.75 21.72
C ARG A 729 11.41 12.59 22.32
N LYS A 730 11.01 12.32 23.57
CA LYS A 730 9.91 13.00 24.27
C LYS A 730 10.32 14.34 24.86
N PHE A 731 11.49 14.42 25.51
CA PHE A 731 11.93 15.59 26.28
C PHE A 731 13.23 16.23 25.76
N GLY A 732 13.83 15.67 24.70
CA GLY A 732 14.98 16.28 24.02
C GLY A 732 16.22 16.40 24.91
N LYS A 733 16.58 17.64 25.27
CA LYS A 733 17.76 17.95 26.08
C LYS A 733 17.46 18.22 27.56
N THR A 734 16.23 18.51 27.95
CA THR A 734 15.93 19.09 29.28
C THR A 734 16.11 18.08 30.41
N TRP A 735 15.56 16.87 30.25
CA TRP A 735 15.62 15.79 31.25
C TRP A 735 17.05 15.45 31.66
N ARG A 736 17.95 15.27 30.70
CA ARG A 736 19.38 14.96 30.91
C ARG A 736 20.23 16.14 31.36
N THR A 737 19.64 17.32 31.55
CA THR A 737 20.26 18.49 32.20
C THR A 737 19.66 18.79 33.57
N ALA A 738 18.74 17.95 34.08
CA ALA A 738 18.11 18.14 35.38
C ALA A 738 19.05 17.89 36.57
N SER A 739 20.09 17.06 36.39
CA SER A 739 21.17 16.86 37.37
C SER A 739 22.54 16.78 36.68
N THR A 740 23.60 17.06 37.43
CA THR A 740 24.98 16.91 36.98
C THR A 740 25.34 15.46 36.70
N GLU A 741 24.94 14.55 37.59
CA GLU A 741 25.17 13.10 37.49
C GLU A 741 24.56 12.50 36.20
N THR A 742 23.29 12.78 35.91
CA THR A 742 22.63 12.34 34.68
C THR A 742 23.29 12.95 33.44
N SER A 743 23.71 14.22 33.51
CA SER A 743 24.44 14.88 32.41
C SER A 743 25.79 14.19 32.13
N ASP A 744 26.53 13.78 33.15
CA ASP A 744 27.85 13.16 33.00
C ASP A 744 27.80 11.70 32.59
N LEU A 745 26.93 10.88 33.19
CA LEU A 745 26.67 9.52 32.73
C LEU A 745 26.22 9.52 31.26
N TYR A 746 25.30 10.42 30.88
CA TYR A 746 24.86 10.59 29.49
C TYR A 746 26.03 10.97 28.57
N ARG A 747 26.92 11.87 29.00
CA ARG A 747 28.08 12.37 28.23
C ARG A 747 29.19 11.33 28.06
N GLN A 748 29.32 10.40 28.98
CA GLN A 748 30.20 9.22 28.87
C GLN A 748 29.58 8.19 27.91
N ARG A 749 28.39 7.67 28.25
CA ARG A 749 27.70 6.58 27.54
C ARG A 749 27.34 6.92 26.10
N LYS A 750 26.99 8.17 25.78
CA LYS A 750 26.65 8.59 24.40
C LYS A 750 27.74 8.29 23.38
N LEU A 751 29.03 8.36 23.76
CA LEU A 751 30.13 8.09 22.82
C LEU A 751 30.32 6.59 22.58
N ILE A 752 30.08 5.77 23.59
CA ILE A 752 30.03 4.30 23.49
C ILE A 752 28.90 3.91 22.54
N VAL A 753 27.70 4.44 22.75
CA VAL A 753 26.53 4.15 21.92
C VAL A 753 26.69 4.69 20.48
N GLU A 754 27.32 5.85 20.28
CA GLU A 754 27.69 6.33 18.94
C GLU A 754 28.68 5.41 18.21
N PHE A 755 29.62 4.79 18.93
CA PHE A 755 30.56 3.83 18.35
C PHE A 755 29.89 2.48 18.05
N TYR A 756 29.05 1.97 18.96
CA TYR A 756 28.21 0.79 18.70
C TYR A 756 27.30 0.98 17.47
N ILE A 757 26.63 2.14 17.34
CA ILE A 757 25.83 2.51 16.15
C ILE A 757 26.71 2.55 14.88
N CYS A 758 27.97 2.98 14.97
CA CYS A 758 28.91 2.95 13.86
C CYS A 758 29.20 1.51 13.40
N LEU A 759 29.53 0.62 14.35
CA LEU A 759 29.81 -0.79 14.06
C LEU A 759 28.60 -1.49 13.40
N VAL A 760 27.39 -1.31 13.96
CA VAL A 760 26.17 -1.95 13.44
C VAL A 760 25.74 -1.33 12.10
N ASN A 761 25.60 0.00 12.00
CA ASN A 761 24.99 0.62 10.83
C ASN A 761 25.97 0.93 9.69
N GLN A 762 27.23 1.29 10.00
CA GLN A 762 28.22 1.70 8.99
C GLN A 762 29.14 0.53 8.61
N ARG A 763 29.58 -0.28 9.59
CA ARG A 763 30.39 -1.48 9.35
C ARG A 763 29.59 -2.78 9.22
N LYS A 764 28.25 -2.71 9.25
CA LYS A 764 27.33 -3.85 9.05
C LYS A 764 27.59 -5.05 9.98
N MET A 765 28.09 -4.78 11.19
CA MET A 765 28.30 -5.83 12.20
C MET A 765 26.97 -6.24 12.83
N ASP A 766 26.82 -7.54 13.09
CA ASP A 766 25.77 -8.06 13.97
C ASP A 766 25.84 -7.37 15.35
N ARG A 767 24.68 -7.28 16.04
CA ARG A 767 24.53 -6.60 17.34
C ARG A 767 25.42 -7.22 18.41
N TYR A 768 25.42 -8.54 18.56
CA TYR A 768 26.25 -9.23 19.55
C TYR A 768 27.75 -9.12 19.22
N LYS A 769 28.12 -9.24 17.93
CA LYS A 769 29.49 -8.98 17.47
C LYS A 769 29.93 -7.53 17.73
N ALA A 770 29.05 -6.54 17.56
CA ALA A 770 29.35 -5.14 17.83
C ALA A 770 29.52 -4.85 19.34
N VAL A 771 28.71 -5.47 20.21
CA VAL A 771 28.94 -5.43 21.67
C VAL A 771 30.28 -6.07 22.02
N ALA A 772 30.58 -7.27 21.50
CA ALA A 772 31.84 -7.96 21.74
C ALA A 772 33.08 -7.18 21.25
N VAL A 773 32.99 -6.48 20.11
CA VAL A 773 34.07 -5.59 19.62
C VAL A 773 34.26 -4.39 20.55
N CYS A 774 33.19 -3.76 21.01
CA CYS A 774 33.28 -2.68 22.01
C CYS A 774 33.89 -3.16 23.33
N GLU A 775 33.50 -4.34 23.82
CA GLU A 775 34.07 -4.92 25.04
C GLU A 775 35.54 -5.29 24.88
N ASN A 776 35.93 -5.90 23.76
CA ASN A 776 37.34 -6.20 23.48
C ASN A 776 38.20 -4.93 23.35
N LEU A 777 37.65 -3.82 22.84
CA LEU A 777 38.34 -2.52 22.74
C LEU A 777 38.38 -1.75 24.07
N ARG A 778 37.48 -2.06 25.00
CA ARG A 778 37.51 -1.60 26.39
C ARG A 778 38.52 -2.41 27.21
N GLY A 779 38.49 -3.73 27.09
CA GLY A 779 39.23 -4.64 27.98
C GLY A 779 38.84 -4.40 29.43
N SER A 780 39.83 -4.17 30.30
CA SER A 780 39.63 -3.84 31.71
C SER A 780 39.44 -2.34 32.01
N GLU A 781 39.23 -1.49 30.99
CA GLU A 781 38.94 -0.06 31.20
C GLU A 781 37.53 0.17 31.77
N THR A 782 37.38 1.23 32.57
CA THR A 782 36.05 1.70 33.00
C THR A 782 35.30 2.31 31.81
N LEU A 783 33.96 2.32 31.88
CA LEU A 783 33.12 2.95 30.85
C LEU A 783 33.46 4.44 30.65
N GLU A 784 33.89 5.15 31.70
CA GLU A 784 34.39 6.53 31.57
C GLU A 784 35.73 6.59 30.80
N ALA A 785 36.69 5.73 31.14
CA ALA A 785 37.98 5.70 30.44
C ALA A 785 37.78 5.38 28.95
N PHE A 786 36.96 4.38 28.64
CA PHE A 786 36.62 3.99 27.27
C PHE A 786 35.84 5.09 26.52
N GLY A 787 34.83 5.71 27.15
CA GLY A 787 34.10 6.84 26.57
C GLY A 787 35.00 8.06 26.30
N ASN A 788 36.03 8.28 27.11
CA ASN A 788 37.05 9.32 26.87
C ASN A 788 38.06 8.93 25.78
N LYS A 789 38.47 7.65 25.70
CA LYS A 789 39.30 7.08 24.63
C LYS A 789 38.63 7.23 23.25
N LEU A 790 37.34 6.89 23.16
CA LEU A 790 36.50 7.16 21.99
C LEU A 790 36.43 8.65 21.64
N ARG A 791 36.31 9.53 22.64
CA ARG A 791 36.32 11.00 22.44
C ARG A 791 37.64 11.50 21.84
N GLN A 792 38.77 10.96 22.32
CA GLN A 792 40.09 11.32 21.82
C GLN A 792 40.30 10.82 20.39
N TRP A 793 39.94 9.56 20.10
CA TRP A 793 40.01 9.02 18.74
C TRP A 793 39.22 9.86 17.75
N LYS A 794 37.95 10.16 18.08
CA LYS A 794 37.03 10.95 17.26
C LYS A 794 37.57 12.37 17.00
N LYS A 795 38.26 12.97 17.97
CA LYS A 795 38.92 14.28 17.82
C LYS A 795 40.15 14.23 16.90
N LEU A 796 40.90 13.12 16.90
CA LEU A 796 42.10 12.94 16.07
C LEU A 796 41.74 12.57 14.61
N HIS A 797 40.64 11.86 14.39
CA HIS A 797 40.24 11.32 13.09
C HIS A 797 38.98 12.00 12.54
N ASN A 798 39.01 13.33 12.36
CA ASN A 798 37.98 14.10 11.64
C ASN A 798 36.51 13.87 12.06
N ASN A 799 36.25 13.50 13.32
CA ASN A 799 34.95 13.09 13.87
C ASN A 799 34.37 11.75 13.37
N ASN A 800 35.18 10.87 12.76
CA ASN A 800 34.80 9.47 12.48
C ASN A 800 35.27 8.52 13.61
N PHE A 801 35.07 7.21 13.39
CA PHE A 801 35.65 6.12 14.19
C PHE A 801 36.40 5.12 13.29
N ASP A 802 36.99 5.60 12.20
CA ASP A 802 37.69 4.76 11.23
C ASP A 802 39.09 4.42 11.77
N GLY A 803 39.56 3.21 11.48
CA GLY A 803 40.82 2.68 12.03
C GLY A 803 40.79 2.28 13.51
N LEU A 804 39.66 2.44 14.22
CA LEU A 804 39.47 1.93 15.58
C LEU A 804 38.68 0.62 15.55
N GLY A 805 39.28 -0.47 16.02
CA GLY A 805 38.72 -1.83 15.89
C GLY A 805 39.01 -2.44 14.54
#